data_AF-V4PDW4-F1
#
_entry.id   AF-V4PDW4-F1
#
_cell.length_a   1.000
_cell.length_b   1.000
_cell.length_c   1.000
_cell.angle_alpha   90.00
_cell.angle_beta   90.00
_cell.angle_gamma   90.00
#
_symmetry.space_group_name_H-M   'P 1'
#
loop_
_entity.id
_entity.type
_entity.pdbx_description
1 polymer ?
#
loop_
_entity_poly.entity_id
_entity_poly.type
_entity_poly.pdbx_seq_one_letter_code
_entity_poly.pdbx_strand_id
1 'polypeptide(L)'
;MTFMRAHVFLPLLPSLILAGLILPATALTAPKKAPVNTVAAAPAVVPAPVRPPASWSDYGCQTQKTGFVGSLKNVSIAAVKGIKKVAGKYTINGSNGKYACQVSTRKIDPGALKDPTTRNTFSATSRGEFQDRQLDLPVLTAQLQTIVDAIAAQWPGTKPEKVKVRIVGTNVYQAEALPDNSIKVHLGLLVQGKSESEIAFILAHEYAHVALGHLNRNDSLQAQNALISTLSDGYYYGTKLSQARWNEISNQFVIKDQAAIADARLEAADRSQQLRLVLDVLVTPVWKRSQEDEADTLGYDLATRAGYNVAGTSGVAFQNIARSEGQQKSLTEKIKTDLETTINVVTDEQAKATTALVVEGKLNEATLKTETDKTWASFNRNARERVTTSLKGVLTRTHRLPKERMDGLDVYASAAYGDGDAVSPVTPWLATLQKSVEFADASAVVAAVDAASAARNANNMAEAKKYIAKAEASTFRNTPMVLNERARILKRENKYVEADAKFRAAHLLPGQSVEAFQDHVDLLLTMRRWAEAEKQANEAVAKFGDKKPFLPAYVSVRFATGKQDEAVRTLIECVSTENPELKQTCVNSAPHPDDAGFKRLTSANQESVILARGKVNDPKAVDQAHNVLTNFLTRADAANKDTTPD
;
A
#
# COMPACT_ATOMS: atom_id res chain seq x y z
N MET A 1 -42.29 16.75 -34.60
CA MET A 1 -42.36 15.56 -33.73
C MET A 1 -40.98 15.35 -33.12
N THR A 2 -40.93 15.45 -31.80
CA THR A 2 -39.74 15.54 -30.95
C THR A 2 -39.09 14.16 -30.80
N PHE A 3 -37.83 13.98 -31.24
CA PHE A 3 -37.06 12.78 -30.96
C PHE A 3 -36.33 12.93 -29.62
N MET A 4 -36.84 12.25 -28.60
CA MET A 4 -36.18 12.11 -27.29
C MET A 4 -34.88 11.30 -27.45
N ARG A 5 -33.75 11.90 -27.05
CA ARG A 5 -32.51 11.20 -26.72
C ARG A 5 -32.78 10.31 -25.50
N ALA A 6 -32.86 9.00 -25.70
CA ALA A 6 -32.83 8.03 -24.61
C ALA A 6 -31.40 7.97 -24.04
N HIS A 7 -31.16 8.67 -22.94
CA HIS A 7 -30.02 8.38 -22.07
C HIS A 7 -30.29 7.04 -21.39
N VAL A 8 -29.58 5.99 -21.83
CA VAL A 8 -29.53 4.73 -21.09
C VAL A 8 -28.74 5.00 -19.81
N PHE A 9 -29.45 5.18 -18.70
CA PHE A 9 -28.87 5.18 -17.37
C PHE A 9 -28.28 3.79 -17.12
N LEU A 10 -26.95 3.67 -17.17
CA LEU A 10 -26.26 2.60 -16.46
C LEU A 10 -26.56 2.78 -14.96
N PRO A 11 -26.85 1.72 -14.20
CA PRO A 11 -26.92 1.85 -12.76
C PRO A 11 -25.56 2.38 -12.29
N LEU A 12 -25.59 3.48 -11.53
CA LEU A 12 -24.46 3.95 -10.74
C LEU A 12 -24.02 2.75 -9.88
N LEU A 13 -22.95 2.07 -10.28
CA LEU A 13 -22.25 1.13 -9.42
C LEU A 13 -22.00 1.88 -8.09
N PRO A 14 -22.34 1.29 -6.93
CA PRO A 14 -22.18 1.99 -5.67
C PRO A 14 -20.74 2.48 -5.57
N SER A 15 -20.62 3.79 -5.38
CA SER A 15 -19.35 4.45 -5.16
C SER A 15 -18.63 3.75 -4.01
N LEU A 16 -17.30 3.64 -4.06
CA LEU A 16 -16.48 3.40 -2.87
C LEU A 16 -16.72 4.57 -1.89
N ILE A 17 -17.79 4.49 -1.07
CA ILE A 17 -18.16 5.55 -0.15
C ILE A 17 -17.22 5.47 1.06
N LEU A 18 -16.08 6.15 0.91
CA LEU A 18 -15.16 6.50 1.98
C LEU A 18 -15.61 7.72 2.80
N ALA A 19 -16.92 8.02 2.86
CA ALA A 19 -17.45 9.12 3.68
C ALA A 19 -17.17 8.96 5.19
N GLY A 20 -16.63 7.82 5.64
CA GLY A 20 -16.44 7.48 7.04
C GLY A 20 -15.06 7.77 7.65
N LEU A 21 -14.08 8.25 6.88
CA LEU A 21 -12.79 8.71 7.43
C LEU A 21 -12.84 10.16 7.93
N ILE A 22 -13.97 10.83 7.73
CA ILE A 22 -14.23 12.14 8.30
C ILE A 22 -14.60 11.92 9.77
N LEU A 23 -13.62 12.05 10.67
CA LEU A 23 -13.95 12.51 12.02
C LEU A 23 -14.80 13.78 11.85
N PRO A 24 -15.95 13.92 12.55
CA PRO A 24 -16.67 15.17 12.51
C PRO A 24 -15.67 16.27 12.88
N ALA A 25 -15.46 17.22 11.96
CA ALA A 25 -14.75 18.42 12.27
C ALA A 25 -15.53 19.10 13.39
N THR A 26 -15.15 18.85 14.64
CA THR A 26 -15.47 19.78 15.71
C THR A 26 -14.92 21.11 15.22
N ALA A 27 -15.83 22.07 15.07
CA ALA A 27 -15.60 23.33 14.39
C ALA A 27 -14.40 24.06 15.01
N LEU A 28 -13.21 23.87 14.41
CA LEU A 28 -12.12 24.81 14.54
C LEU A 28 -12.49 25.97 13.62
N THR A 29 -13.06 26.99 14.24
CA THR A 29 -13.32 28.28 13.59
C THR A 29 -12.01 28.80 12.99
N ALA A 30 -12.06 29.16 11.71
CA ALA A 30 -10.91 29.72 11.01
C ALA A 30 -10.39 30.95 11.78
N PRO A 31 -9.10 31.02 12.16
CA PRO A 31 -8.56 32.26 12.69
C PRO A 31 -8.57 33.31 11.57
N LYS A 32 -9.03 34.52 11.90
CA LYS A 32 -8.99 35.68 11.00
C LYS A 32 -7.56 35.87 10.50
N LYS A 33 -7.40 36.11 9.19
CA LYS A 33 -6.12 36.40 8.53
C LYS A 33 -5.33 37.44 9.32
N ALA A 34 -4.25 37.01 9.98
CA ALA A 34 -3.20 37.90 10.45
C ALA A 34 -2.19 38.12 9.31
N PRO A 35 -1.60 39.33 9.18
CA PRO A 35 -0.64 39.61 8.14
C PRO A 35 0.60 38.72 8.28
N VAL A 36 1.12 38.28 7.13
CA VAL A 36 2.34 37.48 7.01
C VAL A 36 3.52 38.35 7.44
N ASN A 37 3.94 38.22 8.70
CA ASN A 37 5.25 38.63 9.13
C ASN A 37 6.15 37.40 9.13
N THR A 38 7.09 37.36 8.19
CA THR A 38 8.23 36.45 8.17
C THR A 38 9.15 36.79 9.34
N VAL A 39 8.93 36.18 10.50
CA VAL A 39 9.94 36.04 11.52
C VAL A 39 10.18 34.55 11.67
N ALA A 40 11.35 34.10 11.21
CA ALA A 40 11.85 32.77 11.48
C ALA A 40 12.04 32.63 13.00
N ALA A 41 11.04 32.09 13.69
CA ALA A 41 11.24 31.57 15.03
C ALA A 41 12.13 30.33 14.88
N ALA A 42 13.37 30.41 15.35
CA ALA A 42 14.22 29.24 15.49
C ALA A 42 13.45 28.18 16.31
N PRO A 43 13.32 26.93 15.84
CA PRO A 43 12.61 25.92 16.60
C PRO A 43 13.40 25.66 17.89
N ALA A 44 12.72 25.74 19.02
CA ALA A 44 13.26 25.29 20.29
C ALA A 44 13.53 23.78 20.17
N VAL A 45 14.79 23.41 19.97
CA VAL A 45 15.25 22.02 20.11
C VAL A 45 15.05 21.65 21.58
N VAL A 46 14.05 20.83 21.86
CA VAL A 46 13.77 20.35 23.21
C VAL A 46 14.87 19.35 23.58
N PRO A 47 15.49 19.46 24.78
CA PRO A 47 16.59 18.60 25.17
C PRO A 47 16.14 17.13 25.23
N ALA A 48 17.06 16.23 24.85
CA ALA A 48 16.89 14.79 24.99
C ALA A 48 16.51 14.42 26.44
N PRO A 49 15.77 13.31 26.65
CA PRO A 49 15.46 12.81 28.00
C PRO A 49 16.74 12.56 28.81
N VAL A 50 16.57 12.59 30.14
CA VAL A 50 17.62 12.44 31.16
C VAL A 50 18.51 11.23 30.86
N ARG A 51 19.83 11.40 31.08
CA ARG A 51 20.92 10.45 30.80
C ARG A 51 20.51 8.97 31.04
N PRO A 52 20.71 8.07 30.07
CA PRO A 52 20.44 6.64 30.24
C PRO A 52 21.39 6.02 31.29
N PRO A 53 21.02 4.90 31.93
CA PRO A 53 21.90 4.20 32.88
C PRO A 53 23.24 3.84 32.23
N ALA A 54 24.33 4.09 32.95
CA ALA A 54 25.70 4.19 32.44
C ALA A 54 26.27 2.88 31.85
N SER A 55 25.65 1.72 32.14
CA SER A 55 26.08 0.42 31.60
C SER A 55 24.93 -0.59 31.47
N TRP A 56 25.14 -1.66 30.71
CA TRP A 56 24.20 -2.80 30.62
C TRP A 56 24.08 -3.56 31.93
N SER A 57 25.15 -3.61 32.73
CA SER A 57 25.16 -4.14 34.09
C SER A 57 24.26 -3.35 35.04
N ASP A 58 24.26 -2.01 34.95
CA ASP A 58 23.41 -1.14 35.80
C ASP A 58 21.92 -1.26 35.46
N TYR A 59 21.58 -1.79 34.27
CA TYR A 59 20.20 -2.02 33.86
C TYR A 59 19.65 -3.38 34.30
N GLY A 60 20.43 -4.15 35.06
CA GLY A 60 20.06 -5.48 35.55
C GLY A 60 20.35 -6.62 34.57
N CYS A 61 21.08 -6.37 33.47
CA CYS A 61 21.59 -7.44 32.62
C CYS A 61 22.80 -8.06 33.33
N GLN A 62 22.57 -9.04 34.21
CA GLN A 62 23.67 -9.82 34.76
C GLN A 62 24.38 -10.51 33.60
N THR A 63 25.72 -10.43 33.55
CA THR A 63 26.53 -11.37 32.75
C THR A 63 26.01 -12.76 33.08
N GLN A 64 25.60 -13.56 32.08
CA GLN A 64 25.21 -14.94 32.31
C GLN A 64 26.37 -15.67 33.00
N LYS A 65 26.37 -15.69 34.33
CA LYS A 65 27.16 -16.64 35.09
C LYS A 65 26.48 -17.97 34.82
N THR A 66 27.16 -18.80 34.05
CA THR A 66 26.91 -20.23 33.98
C THR A 66 26.75 -20.75 35.42
N GLY A 67 25.52 -21.01 35.83
CA GLY A 67 25.16 -21.49 37.17
C GLY A 67 24.65 -20.41 38.12
N PHE A 68 23.34 -20.16 38.11
CA PHE A 68 22.65 -19.62 39.28
C PHE A 68 21.39 -20.46 39.56
N VAL A 69 21.52 -21.41 40.49
CA VAL A 69 20.39 -22.08 41.14
C VAL A 69 20.05 -21.23 42.37
N GLY A 70 19.30 -20.14 42.15
CA GLY A 70 18.81 -19.26 43.21
C GLY A 70 17.40 -19.65 43.63
N SER A 71 17.24 -20.13 44.86
CA SER A 71 15.96 -20.56 45.44
C SER A 71 14.92 -19.44 45.47
N LEU A 72 13.79 -19.64 44.80
CA LEU A 72 12.57 -18.83 44.92
C LEU A 72 11.99 -18.99 46.33
N LYS A 73 12.42 -18.15 47.27
CA LYS A 73 11.71 -17.93 48.53
C LYS A 73 11.49 -16.43 48.68
N ASN A 74 10.22 -16.02 48.70
CA ASN A 74 9.69 -14.68 48.97
C ASN A 74 9.21 -13.85 47.76
N VAL A 75 8.48 -14.47 46.83
CA VAL A 75 7.38 -13.77 46.15
C VAL A 75 6.09 -14.16 46.87
N SER A 76 5.36 -13.18 47.40
CA SER A 76 4.12 -13.44 48.15
C SER A 76 3.07 -14.10 47.24
N ILE A 77 2.62 -15.28 47.65
CA ILE A 77 1.76 -16.20 46.88
C ILE A 77 0.35 -15.62 46.62
N ALA A 78 0.00 -14.46 47.18
CA ALA A 78 -1.29 -13.80 46.98
C ALA A 78 -1.43 -13.10 45.61
N ALA A 79 -0.35 -12.58 45.03
CA ALA A 79 -0.42 -11.88 43.73
C ALA A 79 -0.51 -12.84 42.52
N VAL A 80 -0.19 -14.12 42.70
CA VAL A 80 -0.05 -15.10 41.59
C VAL A 80 -1.37 -15.81 41.25
N LYS A 81 -2.41 -15.72 42.09
CA LYS A 81 -3.67 -16.46 41.87
C LYS A 81 -4.61 -15.84 40.82
N GLY A 82 -4.43 -14.57 40.46
CA GLY A 82 -5.23 -13.89 39.41
C GLY A 82 -4.66 -13.95 37.99
N ILE A 83 -3.37 -14.29 37.84
CA ILE A 83 -2.61 -14.10 36.58
C ILE A 83 -2.72 -15.30 35.61
N LYS A 84 -3.17 -16.47 36.09
CA LYS A 84 -2.99 -17.75 35.38
C LYS A 84 -3.91 -18.04 34.18
N LYS A 85 -4.81 -17.15 33.75
CA LYS A 85 -5.75 -17.48 32.65
C LYS A 85 -5.60 -16.70 31.34
N VAL A 86 -4.74 -15.68 31.26
CA VAL A 86 -4.51 -14.94 29.98
C VAL A 86 -3.09 -15.17 29.43
N ALA A 87 -2.13 -15.52 30.30
CA ALA A 87 -0.71 -15.68 29.96
C ALA A 87 -0.33 -16.96 29.19
N GLY A 88 -1.27 -17.88 28.92
CA GLY A 88 -0.96 -19.17 28.29
C GLY A 88 -0.52 -19.08 26.81
N LYS A 89 -0.63 -17.90 26.17
CA LYS A 89 -0.27 -17.76 24.76
C LYS A 89 0.84 -16.74 24.48
N TYR A 90 1.03 -15.67 25.28
CA TYR A 90 2.07 -14.65 25.07
C TYR A 90 3.46 -15.25 25.35
N THR A 91 4.41 -15.10 24.42
CA THR A 91 5.61 -15.95 24.43
C THR A 91 6.72 -15.48 25.37
N ILE A 92 6.64 -14.27 25.92
CA ILE A 92 7.70 -13.65 26.73
C ILE A 92 7.11 -13.12 28.04
N ASN A 93 7.36 -13.79 29.15
CA ASN A 93 6.70 -13.53 30.44
C ASN A 93 7.54 -12.73 31.45
N GLY A 94 8.78 -12.36 31.10
CA GLY A 94 9.69 -11.55 31.93
C GLY A 94 10.37 -12.31 33.08
N SER A 95 10.10 -13.62 33.28
CA SER A 95 10.69 -14.37 34.40
C SER A 95 12.22 -14.52 34.32
N ASN A 96 12.77 -14.37 33.11
CA ASN A 96 14.21 -14.42 32.84
C ASN A 96 14.83 -13.00 32.82
N GLY A 97 14.13 -12.01 33.38
CA GLY A 97 14.51 -10.60 33.34
C GLY A 97 14.19 -9.94 31.99
N LYS A 98 14.72 -8.73 31.82
CA LYS A 98 14.44 -7.85 30.68
C LYS A 98 14.86 -8.51 29.35
N TYR A 99 13.99 -8.46 28.34
CA TYR A 99 14.15 -9.12 27.05
C TYR A 99 15.32 -8.54 26.25
N ALA A 100 15.58 -7.23 26.37
CA ALA A 100 16.77 -6.58 25.80
C ALA A 100 18.08 -7.28 26.25
N CYS A 101 18.16 -7.75 27.50
CA CYS A 101 19.34 -8.49 27.99
C CYS A 101 19.50 -9.84 27.27
N GLN A 102 18.39 -10.49 26.89
CA GLN A 102 18.37 -11.83 26.30
C GLN A 102 18.75 -11.81 24.82
N VAL A 103 18.32 -10.79 24.07
CA VAL A 103 18.57 -10.67 22.62
C VAL A 103 19.96 -10.16 22.26
N SER A 104 20.72 -9.62 23.23
CA SER A 104 22.10 -9.14 23.05
C SER A 104 23.06 -10.15 22.41
N THR A 105 22.73 -11.44 22.48
CA THR A 105 23.55 -12.57 21.99
C THR A 105 23.13 -13.09 20.61
N ARG A 106 22.01 -12.62 20.06
CA ARG A 106 21.50 -13.11 18.76
C ARG A 106 22.33 -12.52 17.61
N LYS A 107 22.76 -13.38 16.67
CA LYS A 107 23.23 -12.93 15.36
C LYS A 107 22.01 -12.60 14.51
N ILE A 108 21.78 -11.32 14.29
CA ILE A 108 20.66 -10.81 13.49
C ILE A 108 21.23 -10.24 12.21
N ASP A 109 20.69 -10.66 11.06
CA ASP A 109 20.93 -10.00 9.80
C ASP A 109 19.79 -9.01 9.54
N PRO A 110 19.99 -7.70 9.79
CA PRO A 110 18.95 -6.69 9.53
C PRO A 110 18.74 -6.44 8.02
N GLY A 111 19.46 -7.14 7.13
CA GLY A 111 19.59 -6.83 5.71
C GLY A 111 18.45 -7.31 4.80
N ALA A 112 17.19 -7.00 5.10
CA ALA A 112 16.04 -7.41 4.28
C ALA A 112 16.07 -6.90 2.80
N LEU A 113 16.96 -5.96 2.47
CA LEU A 113 17.12 -5.42 1.10
C LEU A 113 18.53 -5.55 0.50
N LYS A 114 19.49 -6.20 1.19
CA LYS A 114 20.86 -6.36 0.63
C LYS A 114 20.92 -7.42 -0.46
N ASP A 115 19.98 -8.35 -0.48
CA ASP A 115 19.86 -9.39 -1.50
C ASP A 115 18.97 -8.90 -2.69
N PRO A 116 19.50 -8.82 -3.92
CA PRO A 116 18.73 -8.46 -5.12
C PRO A 116 17.47 -9.31 -5.34
N THR A 117 17.46 -10.56 -4.89
CA THR A 117 16.29 -11.44 -5.00
C THR A 117 15.17 -10.99 -4.05
N THR A 118 15.50 -10.66 -2.80
CA THR A 118 14.54 -10.06 -1.83
C THR A 118 14.11 -8.65 -2.24
N ARG A 119 15.01 -7.82 -2.78
CA ARG A 119 14.65 -6.50 -3.34
C ARG A 119 13.65 -6.62 -4.48
N ASN A 120 13.73 -7.71 -5.24
CA ASN A 120 12.83 -8.02 -6.35
C ASN A 120 11.45 -8.56 -5.92
N THR A 121 11.26 -9.00 -4.68
CA THR A 121 9.93 -9.43 -4.18
C THR A 121 9.07 -8.24 -3.71
N PHE A 122 9.68 -7.07 -3.49
CA PHE A 122 8.98 -5.85 -3.05
C PHE A 122 8.88 -4.80 -4.17
N SER A 123 7.72 -4.17 -4.33
CA SER A 123 7.61 -2.96 -5.15
C SER A 123 8.39 -1.81 -4.51
N ALA A 124 8.83 -0.83 -5.31
CA ALA A 124 9.50 0.37 -4.80
C ALA A 124 8.76 1.07 -3.65
N THR A 125 7.42 1.13 -3.70
CA THR A 125 6.57 1.67 -2.64
C THR A 125 6.65 0.81 -1.36
N SER A 126 6.63 -0.51 -1.49
CA SER A 126 6.70 -1.44 -0.34
C SER A 126 8.10 -1.58 0.27
N ARG A 127 9.16 -1.14 -0.42
CA ARG A 127 10.54 -1.13 0.12
C ARG A 127 10.77 -0.02 1.13
N GLY A 128 10.03 1.09 1.01
CA GLY A 128 10.02 2.18 1.99
C GLY A 128 10.69 3.47 1.54
N GLU A 129 11.57 3.44 0.54
CA GLU A 129 12.32 4.61 0.06
C GLU A 129 11.41 5.75 -0.43
N PHE A 130 10.21 5.40 -0.90
CA PHE A 130 9.22 6.32 -1.47
C PHE A 130 7.86 6.05 -0.83
N GLN A 131 7.31 7.06 -0.17
CA GLN A 131 6.02 6.97 0.51
C GLN A 131 4.96 7.75 -0.24
N ASP A 132 3.84 7.08 -0.55
CA ASP A 132 2.68 7.80 -1.02
C ASP A 132 2.23 8.78 0.06
N ARG A 133 1.89 10.01 -0.35
CA ARG A 133 1.48 11.09 0.56
C ARG A 133 2.51 11.51 1.61
N GLN A 134 3.81 11.38 1.32
CA GLN A 134 4.84 11.94 2.19
C GLN A 134 4.62 13.45 2.41
N LEU A 135 4.72 13.88 3.67
CA LEU A 135 4.70 15.29 4.06
C LEU A 135 6.10 15.71 4.49
N ASP A 136 6.57 16.84 3.95
CA ASP A 136 7.81 17.46 4.40
C ASP A 136 7.52 18.36 5.60
N LEU A 137 7.84 17.83 6.78
CA LEU A 137 7.68 18.49 8.07
C LEU A 137 9.03 18.37 8.79
N PRO A 138 10.04 19.19 8.43
CA PRO A 138 11.43 18.95 8.81
C PRO A 138 11.65 19.03 10.32
N VAL A 139 11.00 19.98 11.01
CA VAL A 139 11.09 20.14 12.47
C VAL A 139 10.50 18.92 13.18
N LEU A 140 9.30 18.48 12.77
CA LEU A 140 8.65 17.31 13.34
C LEU A 140 9.43 16.03 13.03
N THR A 141 9.94 15.90 11.82
CA THR A 141 10.77 14.75 11.40
C THR A 141 12.03 14.68 12.26
N ALA A 142 12.71 15.80 12.50
CA ALA A 142 13.87 15.87 13.39
C ALA A 142 13.54 15.52 14.85
N GLN A 143 12.37 15.97 15.34
CA GLN A 143 11.89 15.63 16.68
C GLN A 143 11.68 14.11 16.83
N LEU A 144 10.96 13.49 15.89
CA LEU A 144 10.73 12.04 15.91
C LEU A 144 12.03 11.25 15.71
N GLN A 145 12.92 11.73 14.83
CA GLN A 145 14.24 11.14 14.62
C GLN A 145 15.08 11.16 15.89
N THR A 146 14.99 12.23 16.70
CA THR A 146 15.69 12.32 18.00
C THR A 146 15.21 11.23 18.96
N ILE A 147 13.91 10.93 18.98
CA ILE A 147 13.33 9.86 19.79
C ILE A 147 13.85 8.49 19.31
N VAL A 148 13.81 8.22 18.00
CA VAL A 148 14.32 6.98 17.41
C VAL A 148 15.82 6.82 17.66
N ASP A 149 16.62 7.87 17.52
CA ASP A 149 18.07 7.84 17.77
C ASP A 149 18.35 7.56 19.27
N ALA A 150 17.55 8.11 20.18
CA ALA A 150 17.66 7.84 21.62
C ALA A 150 17.31 6.38 21.98
N ILE A 151 16.27 5.82 21.37
CA ILE A 151 15.87 4.41 21.48
C ILE A 151 16.95 3.49 20.90
N ALA A 152 17.44 3.81 19.70
CA ALA A 152 18.46 3.02 19.00
C ALA A 152 19.80 2.99 19.77
N ALA A 153 20.11 4.05 20.51
CA ALA A 153 21.26 4.09 21.40
C ALA A 153 21.18 3.03 22.51
N GLN A 154 19.99 2.57 22.86
CA GLN A 154 19.74 1.55 23.88
C GLN A 154 19.74 0.12 23.34
N TRP A 155 19.96 -0.13 22.05
CA TRP A 155 20.03 -1.48 21.49
C TRP A 155 21.33 -2.19 21.89
N PRO A 156 21.30 -3.43 22.45
CA PRO A 156 22.51 -4.13 22.91
C PRO A 156 23.24 -4.89 21.81
N GLY A 157 22.56 -5.22 20.71
CA GLY A 157 23.12 -6.01 19.62
C GLY A 157 23.85 -5.15 18.58
N THR A 158 24.26 -5.79 17.49
CA THR A 158 24.73 -5.06 16.29
C THR A 158 23.63 -4.13 15.82
N LYS A 159 23.91 -2.83 15.75
CA LYS A 159 22.94 -1.84 15.29
C LYS A 159 22.63 -2.05 13.80
N PRO A 160 21.37 -1.94 13.38
CA PRO A 160 21.04 -1.85 11.96
C PRO A 160 21.65 -0.56 11.36
N GLU A 161 21.55 -0.40 10.04
CA GLU A 161 21.78 0.90 9.42
C GLU A 161 20.86 1.96 10.06
N LYS A 162 21.27 3.23 10.02
CA LYS A 162 20.54 4.32 10.66
C LYS A 162 19.06 4.29 10.25
N VAL A 163 18.19 4.10 11.24
CA VAL A 163 16.75 4.07 11.04
C VAL A 163 16.24 5.48 10.75
N LYS A 164 15.52 5.67 9.64
CA LYS A 164 15.02 6.99 9.21
C LYS A 164 13.54 7.15 9.50
N VAL A 165 13.11 8.30 10.00
CA VAL A 165 11.68 8.61 10.13
C VAL A 165 11.15 9.28 8.86
N ARG A 166 9.97 8.85 8.39
CA ARG A 166 9.22 9.51 7.31
C ARG A 166 7.79 9.75 7.73
N ILE A 167 7.26 10.94 7.49
CA ILE A 167 5.90 11.31 7.85
C ILE A 167 4.99 11.17 6.63
N VAL A 168 3.86 10.47 6.80
CA VAL A 168 2.84 10.31 5.76
C VAL A 168 1.52 10.95 6.18
N GLY A 169 0.92 11.67 5.24
CA GLY A 169 -0.29 12.45 5.44
C GLY A 169 -1.55 11.60 5.40
N THR A 170 -1.80 10.82 6.46
CA THR A 170 -3.06 10.10 6.66
C THR A 170 -3.52 10.24 8.12
N ASN A 171 -4.83 10.11 8.37
CA ASN A 171 -5.43 10.31 9.69
C ASN A 171 -5.46 9.05 10.59
N VAL A 172 -4.77 7.99 10.20
CA VAL A 172 -4.79 6.70 10.89
C VAL A 172 -3.83 6.70 12.08
N TYR A 173 -4.22 6.05 13.18
CA TYR A 173 -3.34 5.79 14.32
C TYR A 173 -2.38 4.64 13.99
N GLN A 174 -1.23 4.95 13.39
CA GLN A 174 -0.31 3.92 12.91
C GLN A 174 1.13 4.45 12.75
N ALA A 175 2.09 3.58 13.01
CA ALA A 175 3.45 3.68 12.52
C ALA A 175 3.87 2.31 11.97
N GLU A 176 4.96 2.27 11.21
CA GLU A 176 5.35 1.07 10.51
C GLU A 176 6.84 1.03 10.16
N ALA A 177 7.53 -0.04 10.55
CA ALA A 177 8.88 -0.36 10.12
C ALA A 177 8.94 -0.96 8.70
N LEU A 178 9.78 -0.42 7.84
CA LEU A 178 9.89 -0.77 6.43
C LEU A 178 11.24 -1.40 6.06
N PRO A 179 11.31 -2.19 4.96
CA PRO A 179 12.52 -2.90 4.56
C PRO A 179 13.77 -2.05 4.33
N ASP A 180 13.63 -0.74 4.02
CA ASP A 180 14.75 0.20 3.86
C ASP A 180 15.25 0.82 5.17
N ASN A 181 14.96 0.16 6.30
CA ASN A 181 15.26 0.64 7.65
C ASN A 181 14.61 2.01 7.93
N SER A 182 13.40 2.24 7.45
CA SER A 182 12.64 3.43 7.84
C SER A 182 11.45 3.10 8.71
N ILE A 183 11.02 4.08 9.50
CA ILE A 183 9.76 4.07 10.22
C ILE A 183 8.85 5.10 9.55
N LYS A 184 7.80 4.61 8.91
CA LYS A 184 6.69 5.41 8.38
C LYS A 184 5.77 5.79 9.54
N VAL A 185 5.58 7.09 9.77
CA VAL A 185 4.73 7.63 10.84
C VAL A 185 3.53 8.34 10.21
N HIS A 186 2.33 7.85 10.49
CA HIS A 186 1.11 8.48 10.00
C HIS A 186 0.79 9.71 10.84
N LEU A 187 0.41 10.82 10.21
CA LEU A 187 0.05 12.06 10.92
C LEU A 187 -1.01 11.82 12.00
N GLY A 188 -1.96 10.92 11.74
CA GLY A 188 -3.01 10.48 12.67
C GLY A 188 -2.50 9.92 14.00
N LEU A 189 -1.31 9.30 14.04
CA LEU A 189 -0.67 8.88 15.29
C LEU A 189 -0.45 10.07 16.22
N LEU A 190 0.06 11.17 15.67
CA LEU A 190 0.39 12.38 16.42
C LEU A 190 -0.86 13.22 16.75
N VAL A 191 -1.89 13.16 15.91
CA VAL A 191 -3.19 13.81 16.17
C VAL A 191 -3.89 13.16 17.36
N GLN A 192 -3.83 11.84 17.48
CA GLN A 192 -4.60 11.08 18.46
C GLN A 192 -3.81 10.76 19.74
N GLY A 193 -2.47 10.71 19.64
CA GLY A 193 -1.56 10.45 20.74
C GLY A 193 -1.79 11.38 21.94
N LYS A 194 -1.66 10.81 23.14
CA LYS A 194 -1.93 11.45 24.42
C LYS A 194 -0.68 11.85 25.18
N SER A 195 0.46 11.23 24.87
CA SER A 195 1.73 11.53 25.52
C SER A 195 2.93 11.20 24.64
N GLU A 196 4.06 11.83 24.95
CA GLU A 196 5.35 11.57 24.31
C GLU A 196 5.84 10.14 24.56
N SER A 197 5.56 9.59 25.75
CA SER A 197 5.94 8.21 26.10
C SER A 197 5.13 7.18 25.32
N GLU A 198 3.86 7.46 25.01
CA GLU A 198 3.07 6.64 24.11
C GLU A 198 3.67 6.64 22.69
N ILE A 199 4.05 7.80 22.17
CA ILE A 199 4.71 7.91 20.86
C ILE A 199 6.06 7.16 20.88
N ALA A 200 6.84 7.33 21.94
CA ALA A 200 8.13 6.66 22.08
C ALA A 200 7.99 5.13 22.17
N PHE A 201 6.97 4.62 22.86
CA PHE A 201 6.68 3.18 22.91
C PHE A 201 6.40 2.63 21.52
N ILE A 202 5.57 3.30 20.72
CA ILE A 202 5.26 2.89 19.35
C ILE A 202 6.50 2.95 18.46
N LEU A 203 7.28 4.03 18.53
CA LEU A 203 8.53 4.14 17.77
C LEU A 203 9.56 3.08 18.19
N ALA A 204 9.60 2.71 19.47
CA ALA A 204 10.47 1.66 19.97
C ALA A 204 10.03 0.27 19.52
N HIS A 205 8.72 0.03 19.44
CA HIS A 205 8.14 -1.18 18.85
C HIS A 205 8.51 -1.30 17.37
N GLU A 206 8.37 -0.23 16.58
CA GLU A 206 8.78 -0.25 15.16
C GLU A 206 10.30 -0.40 15.00
N TYR A 207 11.10 0.29 15.84
CA TYR A 207 12.55 0.09 15.85
C TYR A 207 12.92 -1.37 16.17
N ALA A 208 12.20 -2.01 17.10
CA ALA A 208 12.41 -3.41 17.43
C ALA A 208 12.17 -4.34 16.22
N HIS A 209 11.17 -4.06 15.38
CA HIS A 209 11.00 -4.81 14.13
C HIS A 209 12.21 -4.71 13.20
N VAL A 210 12.76 -3.50 13.03
CA VAL A 210 13.98 -3.30 12.22
C VAL A 210 15.17 -4.02 12.85
N ALA A 211 15.41 -3.81 14.15
CA ALA A 211 16.56 -4.35 14.86
C ALA A 211 16.54 -5.88 14.94
N LEU A 212 15.35 -6.51 14.95
CA LEU A 212 15.17 -7.96 14.97
C LEU A 212 15.07 -8.58 13.56
N GLY A 213 15.10 -7.79 12.49
CA GLY A 213 14.95 -8.28 11.12
C GLY A 213 13.54 -8.78 10.79
N HIS A 214 12.53 -8.34 11.56
CA HIS A 214 11.12 -8.63 11.31
C HIS A 214 10.61 -7.72 10.17
N LEU A 215 11.06 -7.96 8.94
CA LEU A 215 10.77 -7.09 7.79
C LEU A 215 10.13 -7.81 6.57
N ASN A 216 9.91 -9.13 6.64
CA ASN A 216 9.30 -9.91 5.55
C ASN A 216 7.77 -9.76 5.46
N ARG A 217 7.25 -9.28 4.32
CA ARG A 217 5.83 -8.90 4.10
C ARG A 217 5.21 -9.51 2.84
N ASN A 218 5.85 -10.51 2.23
CA ASN A 218 5.51 -10.94 0.87
C ASN A 218 4.06 -11.42 0.71
N ASP A 219 3.55 -12.24 1.64
CA ASP A 219 2.19 -12.81 1.54
C ASP A 219 1.09 -11.73 1.62
N SER A 220 1.35 -10.73 2.45
CA SER A 220 0.45 -9.61 2.72
C SER A 220 0.32 -8.67 1.51
N LEU A 221 1.43 -8.39 0.83
CA LEU A 221 1.45 -7.58 -0.39
C LEU A 221 0.81 -8.31 -1.57
N GLN A 222 0.98 -9.63 -1.68
CA GLN A 222 0.29 -10.43 -2.70
C GLN A 222 -1.22 -10.39 -2.52
N ALA A 223 -1.71 -10.58 -1.28
CA ALA A 223 -3.13 -10.48 -0.97
C ALA A 223 -3.71 -9.09 -1.30
N GLN A 224 -2.98 -8.01 -1.01
CA GLN A 224 -3.40 -6.65 -1.38
C GLN A 224 -3.52 -6.46 -2.89
N ASN A 225 -2.50 -6.84 -3.65
CA ASN A 225 -2.50 -6.70 -5.10
C ASN A 225 -3.64 -7.52 -5.72
N ALA A 226 -3.89 -8.74 -5.23
CA ALA A 226 -4.99 -9.60 -5.69
C ALA A 226 -6.38 -8.98 -5.45
N LEU A 227 -6.58 -8.25 -4.35
CA LEU A 227 -7.82 -7.49 -4.12
C LEU A 227 -7.94 -6.30 -5.08
N ILE A 228 -6.85 -5.55 -5.26
CA ILE A 228 -6.78 -4.40 -6.16
C ILE A 228 -7.11 -4.81 -7.60
N SER A 229 -6.49 -5.88 -8.09
CA SER A 229 -6.73 -6.38 -9.44
C SER A 229 -8.15 -6.90 -9.61
N THR A 230 -8.66 -7.69 -8.67
CA THR A 230 -10.00 -8.26 -8.80
C THR A 230 -11.07 -7.17 -8.91
N LEU A 231 -10.95 -6.09 -8.14
CA LEU A 231 -11.88 -4.97 -8.22
C LEU A 231 -11.76 -4.20 -9.53
N SER A 232 -10.53 -3.85 -9.92
CA SER A 232 -10.27 -3.04 -11.13
C SER A 232 -10.55 -3.80 -12.43
N ASP A 233 -10.13 -5.05 -12.53
CA ASP A 233 -10.44 -5.93 -13.64
C ASP A 233 -11.94 -6.20 -13.71
N GLY A 234 -12.60 -6.47 -12.58
CA GLY A 234 -14.04 -6.65 -12.52
C GLY A 234 -14.78 -5.44 -13.11
N TYR A 235 -14.42 -4.23 -12.69
CA TYR A 235 -15.01 -3.01 -13.23
C TYR A 235 -14.77 -2.86 -14.75
N TYR A 236 -13.53 -3.04 -15.20
CA TYR A 236 -13.16 -2.94 -16.61
C TYR A 236 -13.90 -3.97 -17.48
N TYR A 237 -13.87 -5.24 -17.10
CA TYR A 237 -14.54 -6.31 -17.83
C TYR A 237 -16.07 -6.20 -17.78
N GLY A 238 -16.65 -5.78 -16.65
CA GLY A 238 -18.07 -5.48 -16.55
C GLY A 238 -18.51 -4.42 -17.55
N THR A 239 -17.73 -3.35 -17.68
CA THR A 239 -18.01 -2.33 -18.69
C THR A 239 -17.82 -2.86 -20.10
N LYS A 240 -16.76 -3.64 -20.37
CA LYS A 240 -16.52 -4.29 -21.68
C LYS A 240 -17.69 -5.17 -22.12
N LEU A 241 -18.20 -5.98 -21.21
CA LEU A 241 -19.35 -6.86 -21.46
C LEU A 241 -20.63 -6.06 -21.70
N SER A 242 -20.89 -5.02 -20.91
CA SER A 242 -22.09 -4.18 -21.10
C SER A 242 -22.14 -3.47 -22.46
N GLN A 243 -20.98 -3.21 -23.08
CA GLN A 243 -20.85 -2.61 -24.41
C GLN A 243 -20.79 -3.64 -25.56
N ALA A 244 -20.63 -4.92 -25.25
CA ALA A 244 -20.58 -5.97 -26.27
C ALA A 244 -21.94 -6.09 -26.96
N ARG A 245 -21.94 -6.02 -28.29
CA ARG A 245 -23.13 -6.22 -29.12
C ARG A 245 -22.78 -7.22 -30.22
N TRP A 246 -23.76 -8.02 -30.58
CA TRP A 246 -23.62 -8.87 -31.75
C TRP A 246 -23.72 -8.02 -33.03
N ASN A 247 -22.80 -8.22 -33.96
CA ASN A 247 -22.90 -7.66 -35.31
C ASN A 247 -23.28 -8.75 -36.30
N GLU A 248 -24.47 -8.61 -36.90
CA GLU A 248 -25.03 -9.55 -37.88
C GLU A 248 -24.21 -9.65 -39.16
N ILE A 249 -23.63 -8.53 -39.60
CA ILE A 249 -22.90 -8.44 -40.86
C ILE A 249 -21.55 -9.14 -40.75
N SER A 250 -20.83 -8.93 -39.64
CA SER A 250 -19.51 -9.52 -39.43
C SER A 250 -19.54 -10.87 -38.70
N ASN A 251 -20.72 -11.35 -38.27
CA ASN A 251 -20.91 -12.56 -37.48
C ASN A 251 -19.97 -12.63 -36.25
N GLN A 252 -19.74 -11.47 -35.62
CA GLN A 252 -18.77 -11.29 -34.55
C GLN A 252 -19.27 -10.28 -33.53
N PHE A 253 -18.75 -10.38 -32.30
CA PHE A 253 -18.95 -9.35 -31.29
C PHE A 253 -18.23 -8.07 -31.65
N VAL A 254 -18.94 -6.96 -31.53
CA VAL A 254 -18.37 -5.62 -31.62
C VAL A 254 -18.64 -4.87 -30.33
N ILE A 255 -17.70 -4.01 -29.95
CA ILE A 255 -17.89 -3.07 -28.85
C ILE A 255 -18.60 -1.85 -29.42
N LYS A 256 -19.81 -1.57 -28.91
CA LYS A 256 -20.62 -0.44 -29.37
C LYS A 256 -19.94 0.90 -29.11
N ASP A 257 -19.43 1.07 -27.89
CA ASP A 257 -18.82 2.31 -27.44
C ASP A 257 -17.38 2.05 -26.99
N GLN A 258 -16.44 2.24 -27.91
CA GLN A 258 -15.01 2.13 -27.63
C GLN A 258 -14.52 3.22 -26.66
N ALA A 259 -15.20 4.38 -26.61
CA ALA A 259 -14.86 5.44 -25.68
C ALA A 259 -15.24 5.04 -24.25
N ALA A 260 -16.40 4.41 -24.05
CA ALA A 260 -16.79 3.87 -22.74
C ALA A 260 -15.78 2.83 -22.21
N ILE A 261 -15.14 2.04 -23.08
CA ILE A 261 -14.10 1.08 -22.67
C ILE A 261 -12.80 1.79 -22.30
N ALA A 262 -12.43 2.83 -23.05
CA ALA A 262 -11.28 3.66 -22.70
C ALA A 262 -11.49 4.35 -21.35
N ASP A 263 -12.69 4.90 -21.11
CA ASP A 263 -13.07 5.51 -19.84
C ASP A 263 -13.07 4.49 -18.70
N ALA A 264 -13.59 3.28 -18.95
CA ALA A 264 -13.61 2.22 -17.96
C ALA A 264 -12.20 1.78 -17.53
N ARG A 265 -11.24 1.78 -18.45
CA ARG A 265 -9.84 1.49 -18.15
C ARG A 265 -9.21 2.57 -17.26
N LEU A 266 -9.53 3.84 -17.50
CA LEU A 266 -9.06 4.96 -16.68
C LEU A 266 -9.69 4.95 -15.29
N GLU A 267 -10.97 4.60 -15.21
CA GLU A 267 -11.70 4.42 -13.96
C GLU A 267 -11.17 3.23 -13.16
N ALA A 268 -10.88 2.10 -13.80
CA ALA A 268 -10.25 0.94 -13.16
C ALA A 268 -8.88 1.28 -12.54
N ALA A 269 -8.03 2.02 -13.24
CA ALA A 269 -6.72 2.43 -12.74
C ALA A 269 -6.82 3.33 -11.49
N ASP A 270 -7.69 4.34 -11.53
CA ASP A 270 -7.93 5.23 -10.40
C ASP A 270 -8.54 4.47 -9.20
N ARG A 271 -9.48 3.55 -9.43
CA ARG A 271 -10.02 2.69 -8.37
C ARG A 271 -8.95 1.81 -7.74
N SER A 272 -8.02 1.27 -8.54
CA SER A 272 -6.87 0.51 -8.00
C SER A 272 -6.00 1.35 -7.07
N GLN A 273 -5.74 2.60 -7.44
CA GLN A 273 -4.94 3.52 -6.63
C GLN A 273 -5.65 3.88 -5.31
N GLN A 274 -6.96 4.07 -5.34
CA GLN A 274 -7.76 4.33 -4.15
C GLN A 274 -7.80 3.13 -3.22
N LEU A 275 -8.08 1.94 -3.77
CA LEU A 275 -8.10 0.72 -3.00
C LEU A 275 -6.71 0.42 -2.40
N ARG A 276 -5.62 0.76 -3.09
CA ARG A 276 -4.25 0.67 -2.57
C ARG A 276 -4.03 1.57 -1.35
N LEU A 277 -4.42 2.84 -1.41
CA LEU A 277 -4.31 3.76 -0.28
C LEU A 277 -5.09 3.23 0.94
N VAL A 278 -6.29 2.69 0.69
CA VAL A 278 -7.13 2.10 1.73
C VAL A 278 -6.51 0.81 2.30
N LEU A 279 -5.96 -0.04 1.45
CA LEU A 279 -5.32 -1.30 1.87
C LEU A 279 -4.00 -1.05 2.60
N ASP A 280 -3.21 -0.04 2.24
CA ASP A 280 -1.98 0.33 2.99
C ASP A 280 -2.29 0.68 4.46
N VAL A 281 -3.49 1.23 4.72
CA VAL A 281 -4.00 1.51 6.07
C VAL A 281 -4.51 0.25 6.79
N LEU A 282 -5.07 -0.71 6.06
CA LEU A 282 -5.62 -1.93 6.65
C LEU A 282 -4.56 -2.98 6.91
N VAL A 283 -3.53 -2.98 6.09
CA VAL A 283 -2.56 -4.05 6.03
C VAL A 283 -1.31 -3.60 6.74
N THR A 284 -1.43 -3.48 8.06
CA THR A 284 -0.28 -3.58 8.95
C THR A 284 0.41 -4.92 8.69
N PRO A 285 1.75 -4.99 8.70
CA PRO A 285 2.47 -6.21 8.41
C PRO A 285 1.95 -7.39 9.22
N VAL A 286 1.75 -8.50 8.51
CA VAL A 286 1.26 -9.76 9.03
C VAL A 286 2.42 -10.45 9.77
N TRP A 287 2.87 -9.84 10.86
CA TRP A 287 3.93 -10.40 11.71
C TRP A 287 3.39 -11.62 12.45
N LYS A 288 4.25 -12.61 12.68
CA LYS A 288 3.88 -13.77 13.49
C LYS A 288 3.62 -13.29 14.92
N ARG A 289 2.70 -13.94 15.65
CA ARG A 289 2.41 -13.62 17.06
C ARG A 289 3.67 -13.51 17.92
N SER A 290 4.67 -14.37 17.70
CA SER A 290 5.94 -14.31 18.42
C SER A 290 6.77 -13.07 18.07
N GLN A 291 6.75 -12.61 16.81
CA GLN A 291 7.47 -11.41 16.39
C GLN A 291 6.89 -10.15 17.01
N GLU A 292 5.56 -10.10 17.17
CA GLU A 292 4.86 -9.04 17.90
C GLU A 292 5.22 -9.05 19.38
N ASP A 293 5.20 -10.22 20.03
CA ASP A 293 5.55 -10.36 21.44
C ASP A 293 7.01 -9.92 21.68
N GLU A 294 7.93 -10.28 20.77
CA GLU A 294 9.33 -9.82 20.79
C GLU A 294 9.45 -8.30 20.60
N ALA A 295 8.72 -7.71 19.66
CA ALA A 295 8.75 -6.26 19.41
C ALA A 295 8.09 -5.44 20.53
N ASP A 296 7.01 -5.94 21.16
CA ASP A 296 6.37 -5.35 22.33
C ASP A 296 7.32 -5.26 23.53
N THR A 297 7.90 -6.40 23.89
CA THR A 297 8.79 -6.49 25.07
C THR A 297 10.10 -5.75 24.84
N LEU A 298 10.70 -5.87 23.65
CA LEU A 298 11.90 -5.11 23.32
C LEU A 298 11.61 -3.60 23.23
N GLY A 299 10.51 -3.21 22.60
CA GLY A 299 10.10 -1.79 22.52
C GLY A 299 9.89 -1.18 23.90
N TYR A 300 9.23 -1.90 24.81
CA TYR A 300 9.09 -1.51 26.22
C TYR A 300 10.45 -1.29 26.88
N ASP A 301 11.38 -2.24 26.73
CA ASP A 301 12.71 -2.14 27.33
C ASP A 301 13.52 -0.97 26.80
N LEU A 302 13.57 -0.80 25.47
CA LEU A 302 14.36 0.25 24.83
C LEU A 302 13.81 1.64 25.17
N ALA A 303 12.48 1.80 25.17
CA ALA A 303 11.85 3.07 25.54
C ALA A 303 12.07 3.40 27.03
N THR A 304 11.91 2.43 27.93
CA THR A 304 12.19 2.60 29.37
C THR A 304 13.63 3.04 29.58
N ARG A 305 14.58 2.35 28.94
CA ARG A 305 16.01 2.67 29.04
C ARG A 305 16.37 4.02 28.43
N ALA A 306 15.64 4.46 27.41
CA ALA A 306 15.79 5.79 26.80
C ALA A 306 15.16 6.90 27.65
N GLY A 307 14.60 6.59 28.82
CA GLY A 307 14.06 7.55 29.76
C GLY A 307 12.58 7.88 29.57
N TYR A 308 11.84 7.07 28.82
CA TYR A 308 10.39 7.24 28.66
C TYR A 308 9.61 6.43 29.68
N ASN A 309 8.57 7.03 30.27
CA ASN A 309 7.65 6.32 31.15
C ASN A 309 6.61 5.52 30.35
N VAL A 310 6.97 4.30 29.99
CA VAL A 310 6.09 3.38 29.24
C VAL A 310 5.19 2.53 30.13
N ALA A 311 5.37 2.57 31.45
CA ALA A 311 4.45 1.97 32.40
C ALA A 311 3.10 2.70 32.34
N GLY A 312 2.04 1.98 31.99
CA GLY A 312 0.68 2.52 31.80
C GLY A 312 0.46 3.25 30.46
N THR A 313 1.45 3.92 29.88
CA THR A 313 1.27 4.58 28.55
C THR A 313 1.29 3.59 27.39
N SER A 314 1.96 2.44 27.52
CA SER A 314 1.81 1.32 26.57
C SER A 314 0.37 0.80 26.51
N GLY A 315 -0.33 0.78 27.65
CA GLY A 315 -1.76 0.46 27.71
C GLY A 315 -2.64 1.45 26.94
N VAL A 316 -2.31 2.75 26.99
CA VAL A 316 -2.98 3.78 26.18
C VAL A 316 -2.74 3.54 24.69
N ALA A 317 -1.50 3.20 24.30
CA ALA A 317 -1.17 2.84 22.92
C ALA A 317 -2.04 1.67 22.43
N PHE A 318 -2.14 0.58 23.21
CA PHE A 318 -2.98 -0.57 22.83
C PHE A 318 -4.47 -0.24 22.79
N GLN A 319 -4.97 0.65 23.65
CA GLN A 319 -6.35 1.13 23.56
C GLN A 319 -6.61 1.93 22.28
N ASN A 320 -5.66 2.79 21.88
CA ASN A 320 -5.75 3.53 20.61
C ASN A 320 -5.67 2.59 19.40
N ILE A 321 -4.77 1.59 19.43
CA ILE A 321 -4.72 0.52 18.42
C ILE A 321 -6.07 -0.21 18.36
N ALA A 322 -6.67 -0.58 19.49
CA ALA A 322 -7.98 -1.25 19.51
C ALA A 322 -9.11 -0.40 18.90
N ARG A 323 -9.10 0.92 19.13
CA ARG A 323 -10.05 1.85 18.48
C ARG A 323 -9.82 1.91 16.97
N SER A 324 -8.55 2.02 16.54
CA SER A 324 -8.15 2.01 15.13
C SER A 324 -8.56 0.70 14.44
N GLU A 325 -8.34 -0.45 15.08
CA GLU A 325 -8.77 -1.76 14.57
C GLU A 325 -10.30 -1.86 14.38
N GLY A 326 -11.08 -1.19 15.23
CA GLY A 326 -12.54 -1.09 15.06
C GLY A 326 -12.92 -0.35 13.78
N GLN A 327 -12.23 0.76 13.50
CA GLN A 327 -12.41 1.50 12.25
C GLN A 327 -11.98 0.68 11.03
N GLN A 328 -10.84 -0.02 11.13
CA GLN A 328 -10.34 -0.92 10.09
C GLN A 328 -11.32 -2.06 9.79
N LYS A 329 -11.96 -2.68 10.79
CA LYS A 329 -13.00 -3.70 10.56
C LYS A 329 -14.16 -3.17 9.71
N SER A 330 -14.63 -1.96 10.01
CA SER A 330 -15.73 -1.35 9.25
C SER A 330 -15.33 -1.08 7.80
N LEU A 331 -14.07 -0.71 7.58
CA LEU A 331 -13.52 -0.47 6.25
C LEU A 331 -13.35 -1.78 5.47
N THR A 332 -12.91 -2.86 6.12
CA THR A 332 -12.79 -4.17 5.45
C THR A 332 -14.15 -4.74 5.05
N GLU A 333 -15.19 -4.60 5.88
CA GLU A 333 -16.55 -5.02 5.50
C GLU A 333 -17.09 -4.23 4.30
N LYS A 334 -16.75 -2.93 4.21
CA LYS A 334 -17.07 -2.13 3.02
C LYS A 334 -16.36 -2.63 1.78
N ILE A 335 -15.04 -2.86 1.84
CA ILE A 335 -14.26 -3.41 0.72
C ILE A 335 -14.84 -4.75 0.28
N LYS A 336 -15.19 -5.62 1.24
CA LYS A 336 -15.83 -6.90 0.94
C LYS A 336 -17.15 -6.71 0.19
N THR A 337 -18.02 -5.83 0.68
CA THR A 337 -19.31 -5.54 0.07
C THR A 337 -19.17 -4.96 -1.35
N ASP A 338 -18.25 -4.02 -1.54
CA ASP A 338 -17.99 -3.38 -2.84
C ASP A 338 -17.46 -4.39 -3.86
N LEU A 339 -16.62 -5.31 -3.39
CA LEU A 339 -16.01 -6.35 -4.19
C LEU A 339 -17.02 -7.45 -4.57
N GLU A 340 -17.87 -7.87 -3.64
CA GLU A 340 -19.01 -8.76 -3.93
C GLU A 340 -19.99 -8.12 -4.92
N THR A 341 -20.28 -6.83 -4.75
CA THR A 341 -21.14 -6.07 -5.66
C THR A 341 -20.54 -6.00 -7.06
N THR A 342 -19.25 -5.69 -7.16
CA THR A 342 -18.55 -5.64 -8.45
C THR A 342 -18.63 -6.98 -9.16
N ILE A 343 -18.33 -8.08 -8.47
CA ILE A 343 -18.42 -9.45 -9.01
C ILE A 343 -19.83 -9.76 -9.53
N ASN A 344 -20.86 -9.40 -8.76
CA ASN A 344 -22.25 -9.65 -9.16
C ASN A 344 -22.63 -8.84 -10.41
N VAL A 345 -22.22 -7.57 -10.52
CA VAL A 345 -22.47 -6.77 -11.73
C VAL A 345 -21.82 -7.38 -12.97
N VAL A 346 -20.56 -7.83 -12.88
CA VAL A 346 -19.94 -8.49 -14.05
C VAL A 346 -20.68 -9.78 -14.41
N THR A 347 -21.14 -10.53 -13.40
CA THR A 347 -21.94 -11.75 -13.60
C THR A 347 -23.24 -11.46 -14.34
N ASP A 348 -23.95 -10.41 -13.93
CA ASP A 348 -25.22 -10.02 -14.54
C ASP A 348 -25.04 -9.51 -15.98
N GLU A 349 -24.02 -8.69 -16.24
CA GLU A 349 -23.72 -8.20 -17.60
C GLU A 349 -23.30 -9.33 -18.53
N GLN A 350 -22.56 -10.31 -18.02
CA GLN A 350 -22.22 -11.51 -18.78
C GLN A 350 -23.44 -12.37 -19.09
N ALA A 351 -24.36 -12.54 -18.13
CA ALA A 351 -25.62 -13.25 -18.35
C ALA A 351 -26.46 -12.58 -19.44
N LYS A 352 -26.59 -11.24 -19.40
CA LYS A 352 -27.29 -10.46 -20.44
C LYS A 352 -26.67 -10.62 -21.83
N ALA A 353 -25.34 -10.52 -21.92
CA ALA A 353 -24.61 -10.71 -23.19
C ALA A 353 -24.81 -12.13 -23.74
N THR A 354 -24.86 -13.14 -22.87
CA THR A 354 -25.11 -14.55 -23.23
C THR A 354 -26.55 -14.76 -23.68
N THR A 355 -27.55 -14.22 -22.96
CA THR A 355 -28.97 -14.33 -23.32
C THR A 355 -29.26 -13.70 -24.68
N ALA A 356 -28.64 -12.55 -25.00
CA ALA A 356 -28.81 -11.91 -26.30
C ALA A 356 -28.44 -12.84 -27.47
N LEU A 357 -27.39 -13.65 -27.32
CA LEU A 357 -26.97 -14.61 -28.35
C LEU A 357 -27.94 -15.77 -28.57
N VAL A 358 -28.54 -16.27 -27.48
CA VAL A 358 -29.51 -17.38 -27.54
C VAL A 358 -30.82 -16.91 -28.18
N VAL A 359 -31.31 -15.73 -27.79
CA VAL A 359 -32.56 -15.16 -28.30
C VAL A 359 -32.46 -14.81 -29.79
N GLU A 360 -31.29 -14.37 -30.26
CA GLU A 360 -31.07 -14.09 -31.69
C GLU A 360 -30.86 -15.35 -32.55
N GLY A 361 -30.90 -16.56 -31.97
CA GLY A 361 -30.83 -17.83 -32.70
C GLY A 361 -29.47 -18.12 -33.34
N LYS A 362 -28.41 -17.41 -32.93
CA LYS A 362 -27.09 -17.43 -33.61
C LYS A 362 -26.16 -18.51 -33.09
N LEU A 363 -26.43 -19.04 -31.90
CA LEU A 363 -25.74 -20.16 -31.28
C LEU A 363 -26.78 -21.07 -30.62
N ASN A 364 -26.55 -22.39 -30.63
CA ASN A 364 -27.43 -23.29 -29.90
C ASN A 364 -27.23 -23.06 -28.38
N GLU A 365 -28.33 -23.09 -27.63
CA GLU A 365 -28.35 -22.81 -26.19
C GLU A 365 -27.39 -23.73 -25.42
N ALA A 366 -27.26 -25.00 -25.81
CA ALA A 366 -26.42 -25.97 -25.12
C ALA A 366 -24.91 -25.72 -25.30
N THR A 367 -24.44 -25.39 -26.49
CA THR A 367 -23.04 -25.16 -26.84
C THR A 367 -22.55 -23.83 -26.29
N LEU A 368 -23.38 -22.79 -26.39
CA LEU A 368 -23.05 -21.47 -25.84
C LEU A 368 -22.98 -21.51 -24.32
N LYS A 369 -23.99 -22.10 -23.68
CA LYS A 369 -24.02 -22.27 -22.22
C LYS A 369 -22.81 -23.08 -21.76
N THR A 370 -22.43 -24.15 -22.48
CA THR A 370 -21.26 -24.97 -22.09
C THR A 370 -19.91 -24.22 -22.18
N GLU A 371 -19.63 -23.46 -23.23
CA GLU A 371 -18.33 -22.77 -23.39
C GLU A 371 -18.24 -21.45 -22.62
N THR A 372 -19.30 -20.65 -22.67
CA THR A 372 -19.35 -19.35 -21.98
C THR A 372 -19.48 -19.55 -20.47
N ASP A 373 -20.28 -20.54 -20.00
CA ASP A 373 -20.36 -20.82 -18.57
C ASP A 373 -19.07 -21.45 -18.05
N LYS A 374 -18.33 -22.25 -18.82
CA LYS A 374 -17.04 -22.80 -18.34
C LYS A 374 -15.99 -21.71 -18.14
N THR A 375 -15.79 -20.87 -19.15
CA THR A 375 -14.80 -19.78 -19.11
C THR A 375 -15.19 -18.73 -18.08
N TRP A 376 -16.47 -18.35 -18.04
CA TRP A 376 -16.95 -17.36 -17.09
C TRP A 376 -17.06 -17.89 -15.67
N ALA A 377 -17.64 -19.08 -15.46
CA ALA A 377 -17.67 -19.66 -14.12
C ALA A 377 -16.25 -19.93 -13.61
N SER A 378 -15.26 -20.15 -14.49
CA SER A 378 -13.85 -20.14 -14.11
C SER A 378 -13.41 -18.76 -13.62
N PHE A 379 -13.62 -17.67 -14.38
CA PHE A 379 -13.34 -16.31 -13.92
C PHE A 379 -14.03 -15.99 -12.59
N ASN A 380 -15.34 -16.28 -12.49
CA ASN A 380 -16.18 -15.92 -11.36
C ASN A 380 -15.81 -16.72 -10.09
N ARG A 381 -15.52 -18.02 -10.24
CA ARG A 381 -14.98 -18.85 -9.14
C ARG A 381 -13.60 -18.34 -8.72
N ASN A 382 -12.70 -18.11 -9.66
CA ASN A 382 -11.35 -17.65 -9.37
C ASN A 382 -11.35 -16.25 -8.75
N ALA A 383 -12.24 -15.35 -9.19
CA ALA A 383 -12.43 -14.03 -8.58
C ALA A 383 -12.92 -14.19 -7.14
N ARG A 384 -14.04 -14.88 -6.89
CA ARG A 384 -14.58 -15.09 -5.53
C ARG A 384 -13.58 -15.79 -4.60
N GLU A 385 -12.84 -16.76 -5.11
CA GLU A 385 -11.78 -17.46 -4.38
C GLU A 385 -10.62 -16.53 -4.05
N ARG A 386 -10.15 -15.71 -5.02
CA ARG A 386 -9.14 -14.68 -4.78
C ARG A 386 -9.60 -13.67 -3.75
N VAL A 387 -10.84 -13.19 -3.84
CA VAL A 387 -11.43 -12.27 -2.85
C VAL A 387 -11.43 -12.90 -1.47
N THR A 388 -11.98 -14.11 -1.35
CA THR A 388 -12.10 -14.81 -0.06
C THR A 388 -10.73 -15.09 0.52
N THR A 389 -9.78 -15.57 -0.28
CA THR A 389 -8.42 -15.90 0.15
C THR A 389 -7.62 -14.65 0.49
N SER A 390 -7.76 -13.58 -0.28
CA SER A 390 -7.02 -12.34 -0.07
C SER A 390 -7.58 -11.51 1.08
N LEU A 391 -8.90 -11.41 1.21
CA LEU A 391 -9.53 -10.85 2.41
C LEU A 391 -9.20 -11.70 3.62
N LYS A 392 -9.17 -13.04 3.51
CA LYS A 392 -8.68 -13.89 4.59
C LYS A 392 -7.22 -13.56 4.91
N GLY A 393 -6.32 -13.41 3.94
CA GLY A 393 -4.92 -13.02 4.18
C GLY A 393 -4.77 -11.63 4.84
N VAL A 394 -5.61 -10.67 4.45
CA VAL A 394 -5.70 -9.32 5.05
C VAL A 394 -6.35 -9.34 6.44
N LEU A 395 -7.31 -10.24 6.69
CA LEU A 395 -8.11 -10.32 7.93
C LEU A 395 -7.62 -11.34 8.94
N THR A 396 -6.86 -12.37 8.52
CA THR A 396 -6.27 -13.35 9.43
C THR A 396 -5.09 -12.70 10.10
N ARG A 397 -5.42 -11.93 11.13
CA ARG A 397 -4.51 -11.33 12.10
C ARG A 397 -3.57 -12.42 12.60
N THR A 398 -2.36 -12.43 12.07
CA THR A 398 -1.25 -13.21 12.64
C THR A 398 -0.68 -12.52 13.87
N HIS A 399 -1.13 -11.30 14.20
CA HIS A 399 -0.89 -10.64 15.47
C HIS A 399 -2.01 -10.94 16.49
N ARG A 400 -1.70 -10.81 17.77
CA ARG A 400 -2.66 -10.97 18.87
C ARG A 400 -3.64 -9.79 18.90
N LEU A 401 -4.78 -9.96 19.58
CA LEU A 401 -5.67 -8.84 19.86
C LEU A 401 -4.95 -7.81 20.74
N PRO A 402 -5.22 -6.49 20.60
CA PRO A 402 -4.55 -5.48 21.40
C PRO A 402 -4.69 -5.71 22.91
N LYS A 403 -5.84 -6.22 23.37
CA LYS A 403 -6.06 -6.61 24.77
C LYS A 403 -5.14 -7.76 25.22
N GLU A 404 -4.91 -8.76 24.37
CA GLU A 404 -4.00 -9.86 24.67
C GLU A 404 -2.54 -9.41 24.69
N ARG A 405 -2.15 -8.48 23.81
CA ARG A 405 -0.81 -7.87 23.82
C ARG A 405 -0.59 -7.03 25.08
N MET A 406 -1.57 -6.20 25.43
CA MET A 406 -1.55 -5.38 26.64
C MET A 406 -1.43 -6.27 27.89
N ASP A 407 -2.28 -7.29 28.04
CA ASP A 407 -2.24 -8.19 29.19
C ASP A 407 -0.92 -8.96 29.27
N GLY A 408 -0.38 -9.39 28.13
CA GLY A 408 0.92 -10.06 28.06
C GLY A 408 2.08 -9.14 28.45
N LEU A 409 2.09 -7.90 27.94
CA LEU A 409 3.10 -6.91 28.24
C LEU A 409 3.04 -6.45 29.71
N ASP A 410 1.84 -6.35 30.29
CA ASP A 410 1.66 -6.04 31.72
C ASP A 410 2.26 -7.12 32.62
N VAL A 411 2.07 -8.40 32.27
CA VAL A 411 2.70 -9.54 32.96
C VAL A 411 4.22 -9.46 32.82
N TYR A 412 4.72 -9.22 31.60
CA TYR A 412 6.14 -9.05 31.34
C TYR A 412 6.74 -7.91 32.17
N ALA A 413 6.14 -6.72 32.13
CA ALA A 413 6.61 -5.53 32.83
C ALA A 413 6.66 -5.76 34.33
N SER A 414 5.59 -6.34 34.90
CA SER A 414 5.52 -6.68 36.32
C SER A 414 6.63 -7.66 36.74
N ALA A 415 6.93 -8.65 35.90
CA ALA A 415 7.96 -9.65 36.21
C ALA A 415 9.39 -9.13 36.01
N ALA A 416 9.63 -8.30 35.00
CA ALA A 416 10.97 -7.83 34.61
C ALA A 416 11.42 -6.54 35.33
N TYR A 417 10.48 -5.71 35.79
CA TYR A 417 10.76 -4.42 36.46
C TYR A 417 10.22 -4.36 37.90
N GLY A 418 9.23 -5.18 38.28
CA GLY A 418 8.61 -5.11 39.62
C GLY A 418 7.72 -3.85 39.79
N ASP A 419 7.55 -3.41 41.05
CA ASP A 419 6.71 -2.25 41.41
C ASP A 419 7.40 -0.88 41.25
N GLY A 420 8.69 -0.87 40.91
CA GLY A 420 9.53 0.32 40.98
C GLY A 420 10.35 0.50 39.72
N ASP A 421 9.92 1.43 38.88
CA ASP A 421 10.76 2.29 38.03
C ASP A 421 9.85 3.35 37.36
N ALA A 422 9.26 4.23 38.17
CA ALA A 422 8.53 5.38 37.64
C ALA A 422 9.54 6.40 37.10
N VAL A 423 9.71 6.44 35.78
CA VAL A 423 10.56 7.43 35.12
C VAL A 423 9.83 8.79 35.05
N SER A 424 10.62 9.86 35.20
CA SER A 424 10.18 11.26 35.24
C SER A 424 9.30 11.69 34.05
N PRO A 425 8.44 12.72 34.23
CA PRO A 425 7.58 13.23 33.17
C PRO A 425 8.45 13.78 32.02
N VAL A 426 8.17 13.30 30.81
CA VAL A 426 8.81 13.80 29.59
C VAL A 426 8.16 15.13 29.20
N THR A 427 8.97 16.03 28.66
CA THR A 427 8.63 17.37 28.15
C THR A 427 7.35 17.41 27.31
N PRO A 428 6.52 18.49 27.37
CA PRO A 428 5.21 18.58 26.71
C PRO A 428 5.30 18.91 25.19
N TRP A 429 6.26 18.32 24.48
CA TRP A 429 6.50 18.64 23.07
C TRP A 429 5.32 18.22 22.18
N LEU A 430 4.64 17.11 22.49
CA LEU A 430 3.50 16.65 21.70
C LEU A 430 2.32 17.61 21.84
N ALA A 431 2.02 18.04 23.07
CA ALA A 431 0.98 19.03 23.33
C ALA A 431 1.30 20.39 22.69
N THR A 432 2.58 20.76 22.62
CA THR A 432 3.05 21.98 21.94
C THR A 432 2.90 21.85 20.42
N LEU A 433 3.30 20.71 19.85
CA LEU A 433 3.14 20.39 18.44
C LEU A 433 1.67 20.44 18.01
N GLN A 434 0.79 19.77 18.76
CA GLN A 434 -0.65 19.70 18.47
C GLN A 434 -1.32 21.08 18.45
N LYS A 435 -0.74 22.09 19.13
CA LYS A 435 -1.20 23.48 19.13
C LYS A 435 -0.49 24.35 18.08
N SER A 436 0.53 23.84 17.40
CA SER A 436 1.28 24.59 16.40
C SER A 436 0.45 24.82 15.13
N VAL A 437 0.67 25.98 14.50
CA VAL A 437 -0.03 26.36 13.26
C VAL A 437 0.34 25.41 12.11
N GLU A 438 1.61 25.02 12.00
CA GLU A 438 2.08 24.10 10.96
C GLU A 438 1.41 22.72 11.07
N PHE A 439 1.30 22.17 12.28
CA PHE A 439 0.65 20.88 12.50
C PHE A 439 -0.87 20.94 12.23
N ALA A 440 -1.53 22.04 12.62
CA ALA A 440 -2.93 22.27 12.31
C ALA A 440 -3.17 22.38 10.79
N ASP A 441 -2.30 23.09 10.08
CA ASP A 441 -2.38 23.21 8.61
C ASP A 441 -2.11 21.85 7.92
N ALA A 442 -1.12 21.08 8.39
CA ALA A 442 -0.84 19.74 7.88
C ALA A 442 -2.06 18.81 8.06
N SER A 443 -2.68 18.83 9.24
CA SER A 443 -3.88 18.03 9.54
C SER A 443 -5.07 18.44 8.67
N ALA A 444 -5.27 19.75 8.48
CA ALA A 444 -6.33 20.29 7.62
C ALA A 444 -6.14 19.90 6.16
N VAL A 445 -4.90 19.90 5.66
CA VAL A 445 -4.57 19.51 4.28
C VAL A 445 -4.80 18.02 4.05
N VAL A 446 -4.39 17.16 4.99
CA VAL A 446 -4.66 15.72 4.92
C VAL A 446 -6.16 15.47 4.83
N ALA A 447 -6.95 16.08 5.72
CA ALA A 447 -8.41 15.96 5.70
C ALA A 447 -9.05 16.50 4.41
N ALA A 448 -8.52 17.60 3.86
CA ALA A 448 -9.01 18.17 2.61
C ALA A 448 -8.73 17.27 1.40
N VAL A 449 -7.54 16.66 1.33
CA VAL A 449 -7.21 15.70 0.26
C VAL A 449 -8.04 14.42 0.39
N ASP A 450 -8.23 13.91 1.62
CA ASP A 450 -9.09 12.73 1.86
C ASP A 450 -10.53 12.99 1.37
N ALA A 451 -11.09 14.15 1.73
CA ALA A 451 -12.43 14.54 1.31
C ALA A 451 -12.53 14.78 -0.20
N ALA A 452 -11.49 15.35 -0.83
CA ALA A 452 -11.44 15.54 -2.27
C ALA A 452 -11.43 14.21 -3.02
N SER A 453 -10.59 13.27 -2.57
CA SER A 453 -10.47 11.92 -3.12
C SER A 453 -11.78 11.15 -2.98
N ALA A 454 -12.39 11.18 -1.80
CA ALA A 454 -13.69 10.55 -1.56
C ALA A 454 -14.80 11.13 -2.45
N ALA A 455 -14.86 12.46 -2.60
CA ALA A 455 -15.83 13.13 -3.46
C ALA A 455 -15.60 12.81 -4.95
N ARG A 456 -14.34 12.75 -5.41
CA ARG A 456 -14.00 12.35 -6.78
C ARG A 456 -14.46 10.91 -7.06
N ASN A 457 -14.21 9.99 -6.14
CA ASN A 457 -14.64 8.58 -6.27
C ASN A 457 -16.17 8.43 -6.24
N ALA A 458 -16.87 9.32 -5.54
CA ALA A 458 -18.33 9.42 -5.58
C ALA A 458 -18.85 10.10 -6.87
N ASN A 459 -17.97 10.40 -7.82
CA ASN A 459 -18.24 11.20 -9.02
C ASN A 459 -18.84 12.59 -8.71
N ASN A 460 -18.68 13.08 -7.47
CA ASN A 460 -19.10 14.41 -7.04
C ASN A 460 -17.98 15.42 -7.28
N MET A 461 -17.78 15.77 -8.55
CA MET A 461 -16.69 16.65 -8.98
C MET A 461 -16.80 18.07 -8.42
N ALA A 462 -18.01 18.54 -8.10
CA ALA A 462 -18.22 19.85 -7.48
C ALA A 462 -17.64 19.89 -6.06
N GLU A 463 -17.94 18.88 -5.24
CA GLU A 463 -17.35 18.75 -3.90
C GLU A 463 -15.85 18.45 -3.96
N ALA A 464 -15.39 17.58 -4.86
CA ALA A 464 -13.97 17.27 -5.01
C ALA A 464 -13.13 18.54 -5.23
N LYS A 465 -13.58 19.42 -6.13
CA LYS A 465 -12.96 20.72 -6.39
C LYS A 465 -12.99 21.65 -5.18
N LYS A 466 -14.11 21.67 -4.44
CA LYS A 466 -14.23 22.48 -3.22
C LYS A 466 -13.25 22.03 -2.14
N TYR A 467 -13.08 20.72 -1.96
CA TYR A 467 -12.17 20.18 -0.95
C TYR A 467 -10.70 20.37 -1.37
N ILE A 468 -10.32 20.07 -2.61
CA ILE A 468 -8.93 20.24 -3.05
C ILE A 468 -8.51 21.73 -3.01
N ALA A 469 -9.43 22.67 -3.28
CA ALA A 469 -9.15 24.10 -3.18
C ALA A 469 -8.75 24.53 -1.75
N LYS A 470 -9.23 23.84 -0.70
CA LYS A 470 -8.78 24.08 0.68
C LYS A 470 -7.33 23.66 0.86
N ALA A 471 -6.93 22.52 0.30
CA ALA A 471 -5.54 22.07 0.32
C ALA A 471 -4.63 22.99 -0.52
N GLU A 472 -5.09 23.47 -1.67
CA GLU A 472 -4.36 24.41 -2.53
C GLU A 472 -4.16 25.79 -1.88
N ALA A 473 -4.97 26.15 -0.88
CA ALA A 473 -4.84 27.40 -0.11
C ALA A 473 -3.87 27.30 1.08
N SER A 474 -3.31 26.11 1.35
CA SER A 474 -2.43 25.85 2.50
C SER A 474 -0.95 26.13 2.23
N THR A 475 -0.12 25.97 3.27
CA THR A 475 1.34 25.92 3.11
C THR A 475 1.82 24.67 2.37
N PHE A 476 1.04 23.57 2.41
CA PHE A 476 1.33 22.28 1.75
C PHE A 476 0.80 22.17 0.31
N ARG A 477 0.34 23.27 -0.29
CA ARG A 477 -0.23 23.29 -1.65
C ARG A 477 0.69 22.70 -2.74
N ASN A 478 2.01 22.79 -2.53
CA ASN A 478 3.04 22.28 -3.44
C ASN A 478 3.63 20.95 -2.95
N THR A 479 2.83 20.10 -2.33
CA THR A 479 3.22 18.72 -2.01
C THR A 479 2.75 17.77 -3.11
N PRO A 480 3.44 16.64 -3.34
CA PRO A 480 3.01 15.63 -4.31
C PRO A 480 1.57 15.18 -4.06
N MET A 481 1.19 14.98 -2.80
CA MET A 481 -0.16 14.60 -2.39
C MET A 481 -1.25 15.55 -2.96
N VAL A 482 -1.06 16.87 -2.82
CA VAL A 482 -2.04 17.86 -3.30
C VAL A 482 -2.02 17.96 -4.83
N LEU A 483 -0.82 17.98 -5.43
CA LEU A 483 -0.66 18.10 -6.88
C LEU A 483 -1.22 16.89 -7.63
N ASN A 484 -0.95 15.67 -7.13
CA ASN A 484 -1.46 14.43 -7.73
C ASN A 484 -2.98 14.35 -7.62
N GLU A 485 -3.57 14.68 -6.47
CA GLU A 485 -5.02 14.67 -6.33
C GLU A 485 -5.68 15.72 -7.24
N ARG A 486 -5.09 16.91 -7.36
CA ARG A 486 -5.53 17.91 -8.34
C ARG A 486 -5.44 17.38 -9.77
N ALA A 487 -4.36 16.69 -10.12
CA ALA A 487 -4.18 16.10 -11.45
C ALA A 487 -5.26 15.05 -11.76
N ARG A 488 -5.61 14.19 -10.79
CA ARG A 488 -6.69 13.20 -10.92
C ARG A 488 -8.06 13.84 -11.10
N ILE A 489 -8.35 14.90 -10.35
CA ILE A 489 -9.58 15.69 -10.51
C ILE A 489 -9.65 16.30 -11.92
N LEU A 490 -8.56 16.90 -12.41
CA LEU A 490 -8.49 17.47 -13.76
C LEU A 490 -8.64 16.41 -14.85
N LYS A 491 -8.02 15.23 -14.66
CA LYS A 491 -8.16 14.08 -15.56
C LYS A 491 -9.63 13.64 -15.66
N ARG A 492 -10.37 13.57 -14.56
CA ARG A 492 -11.82 13.28 -14.54
C ARG A 492 -12.67 14.35 -15.23
N GLU A 493 -12.22 15.60 -15.23
CA GLU A 493 -12.85 16.69 -15.99
C GLU A 493 -12.41 16.71 -17.48
N ASN A 494 -11.67 15.70 -17.96
CA ASN A 494 -11.07 15.66 -19.30
C ASN A 494 -10.07 16.81 -19.58
N LYS A 495 -9.55 17.48 -18.56
CA LYS A 495 -8.56 18.57 -18.65
C LYS A 495 -7.14 18.01 -18.66
N TYR A 496 -6.82 17.22 -19.66
CA TYR A 496 -5.60 16.40 -19.68
C TYR A 496 -4.30 17.20 -19.70
N VAL A 497 -4.26 18.34 -20.40
CA VAL A 497 -3.06 19.20 -20.43
C VAL A 497 -2.79 19.83 -19.06
N GLU A 498 -3.82 20.27 -18.35
CA GLU A 498 -3.69 20.80 -16.99
C GLU A 498 -3.29 19.70 -16.00
N ALA A 499 -3.82 18.48 -16.16
CA ALA A 499 -3.44 17.33 -15.35
C ALA A 499 -1.96 16.94 -15.56
N ASP A 500 -1.48 16.88 -16.80
CA ASP A 500 -0.08 16.66 -17.17
C ASP A 500 0.84 17.67 -16.47
N ALA A 501 0.48 18.96 -16.50
CA ALA A 501 1.24 20.01 -15.82
C ALA A 501 1.34 19.78 -14.30
N LYS A 502 0.28 19.30 -13.65
CA LYS A 502 0.28 19.00 -12.21
C LYS A 502 1.14 17.79 -11.86
N PHE A 503 1.07 16.72 -12.64
CA PHE A 503 1.96 15.56 -12.45
C PHE A 503 3.42 15.94 -12.63
N ARG A 504 3.77 16.70 -13.68
CA ARG A 504 5.15 17.17 -13.88
C ARG A 504 5.66 18.03 -12.74
N ALA A 505 4.81 18.93 -12.21
CA ALA A 505 5.17 19.72 -11.03
C ALA A 505 5.46 18.83 -9.81
N ALA A 506 4.69 17.76 -9.63
CA ALA A 506 4.88 16.81 -8.54
C ALA A 506 6.14 15.94 -8.71
N HIS A 507 6.53 15.59 -9.94
CA HIS A 507 7.72 14.78 -10.22
C HIS A 507 9.04 15.42 -9.79
N LEU A 508 9.07 16.75 -9.76
CA LEU A 508 10.22 17.55 -9.29
C LEU A 508 10.42 17.48 -7.77
N LEU A 509 9.47 16.91 -7.04
CA LEU A 509 9.48 16.87 -5.58
C LEU A 509 10.01 15.51 -5.08
N PRO A 510 10.71 15.48 -3.92
CA PRO A 510 11.33 14.27 -3.38
C PRO A 510 10.31 13.21 -2.95
N GLY A 511 9.11 13.61 -2.50
CA GLY A 511 8.07 12.71 -1.99
C GLY A 511 7.11 12.14 -3.06
N GLN A 512 7.49 12.16 -4.34
CA GLN A 512 6.63 11.63 -5.40
C GLN A 512 6.62 10.10 -5.40
N SER A 513 5.45 9.51 -5.61
CA SER A 513 5.22 8.05 -5.56
C SER A 513 5.27 7.37 -6.92
N VAL A 514 5.53 6.06 -6.92
CA VAL A 514 5.52 5.21 -8.12
C VAL A 514 4.14 5.24 -8.78
N GLU A 515 3.11 5.18 -7.96
CA GLU A 515 1.70 5.20 -8.36
C GLU A 515 1.35 6.50 -9.10
N ALA A 516 1.85 7.64 -8.63
CA ALA A 516 1.62 8.91 -9.32
C ALA A 516 2.36 9.00 -10.67
N PHE A 517 3.53 8.34 -10.81
CA PHE A 517 4.16 8.18 -12.12
C PHE A 517 3.34 7.28 -13.04
N GLN A 518 2.75 6.18 -12.53
CA GLN A 518 1.85 5.33 -13.31
C GLN A 518 0.61 6.11 -13.77
N ASP A 519 -0.02 6.88 -12.88
CA ASP A 519 -1.18 7.73 -13.21
C ASP A 519 -0.86 8.72 -14.34
N HIS A 520 0.33 9.32 -14.30
CA HIS A 520 0.81 10.24 -15.33
C HIS A 520 1.09 9.53 -16.65
N VAL A 521 1.76 8.37 -16.62
CA VAL A 521 2.01 7.55 -17.80
C VAL A 521 0.69 7.15 -18.45
N ASP A 522 -0.28 6.68 -17.68
CA ASP A 522 -1.61 6.32 -18.16
C ASP A 522 -2.33 7.51 -18.81
N LEU A 523 -2.24 8.71 -18.21
CA LEU A 523 -2.76 9.93 -18.81
C LEU A 523 -2.12 10.20 -20.19
N LEU A 524 -0.80 10.07 -20.31
CA LEU A 524 -0.08 10.27 -21.57
C LEU A 524 -0.44 9.22 -22.63
N LEU A 525 -0.66 7.96 -22.21
CA LEU A 525 -1.17 6.91 -23.10
C LEU A 525 -2.58 7.22 -23.60
N THR A 526 -3.47 7.72 -22.75
CA THR A 526 -4.81 8.21 -23.14
C THR A 526 -4.72 9.33 -24.17
N MET A 527 -3.79 10.27 -23.98
CA MET A 527 -3.50 11.35 -24.93
C MET A 527 -2.77 10.88 -26.20
N ARG A 528 -2.42 9.59 -26.30
CA ARG A 528 -1.58 9.01 -27.37
C ARG A 528 -0.20 9.66 -27.52
N ARG A 529 0.33 10.22 -26.44
CA ARG A 529 1.66 10.85 -26.37
C ARG A 529 2.72 9.79 -26.03
N TRP A 530 2.89 8.81 -26.91
CA TRP A 530 3.66 7.58 -26.65
C TRP A 530 5.11 7.83 -26.24
N ALA A 531 5.82 8.72 -26.93
CA ALA A 531 7.21 9.04 -26.63
C ALA A 531 7.38 9.68 -25.24
N GLU A 532 6.40 10.49 -24.83
CA GLU A 532 6.41 11.11 -23.51
C GLU A 532 6.04 10.11 -22.42
N ALA A 533 5.08 9.21 -22.68
CA ALA A 533 4.74 8.13 -21.76
C ALA A 533 5.97 7.24 -21.49
N GLU A 534 6.70 6.84 -22.54
CA GLU A 534 7.94 6.06 -22.39
C GLU A 534 9.03 6.86 -21.65
N LYS A 535 9.18 8.16 -21.94
CA LYS A 535 10.11 9.04 -21.22
C LYS A 535 9.80 9.08 -19.72
N GLN A 536 8.53 9.27 -19.34
CA GLN A 536 8.12 9.34 -17.94
C GLN A 536 8.25 7.99 -17.23
N ALA A 537 7.96 6.88 -17.92
CA ALA A 537 8.25 5.54 -17.41
C ALA A 537 9.76 5.35 -17.16
N ASN A 538 10.62 5.73 -18.10
CA ASN A 538 12.08 5.63 -17.94
C ASN A 538 12.60 6.49 -16.77
N GLU A 539 12.08 7.70 -16.61
CA GLU A 539 12.41 8.59 -15.48
C GLU A 539 12.01 7.97 -14.15
N ALA A 540 10.83 7.34 -14.08
CA ALA A 540 10.39 6.61 -12.91
C ALA A 540 11.31 5.42 -12.60
N VAL A 541 11.69 4.63 -13.61
CA VAL A 541 12.60 3.49 -13.43
C VAL A 541 13.97 3.95 -12.92
N ALA A 542 14.49 5.06 -13.45
CA ALA A 542 15.73 5.65 -12.97
C ALA A 542 15.63 6.15 -11.52
N LYS A 543 14.49 6.75 -11.14
CA LYS A 543 14.24 7.28 -9.78
C LYS A 543 14.06 6.17 -8.75
N PHE A 544 13.27 5.14 -9.09
CA PHE A 544 12.81 4.12 -8.14
C PHE A 544 13.62 2.82 -8.18
N GLY A 545 14.41 2.62 -9.24
CA GLY A 545 15.16 1.38 -9.48
C GLY A 545 14.26 0.16 -9.65
N ASP A 546 13.02 0.34 -10.13
CA ASP A 546 12.03 -0.72 -10.30
C ASP A 546 11.27 -0.56 -11.62
N LYS A 547 11.54 -1.47 -12.56
CA LYS A 547 10.93 -1.46 -13.90
C LYS A 547 9.54 -2.08 -13.92
N LYS A 548 9.26 -3.01 -12.99
CA LYS A 548 8.06 -3.88 -13.04
C LYS A 548 6.75 -3.10 -13.11
N PRO A 549 6.54 -2.03 -12.31
CA PRO A 549 5.29 -1.26 -12.36
C PRO A 549 5.01 -0.60 -13.72
N PHE A 550 6.04 -0.42 -14.55
CA PHE A 550 5.96 0.28 -15.84
C PHE A 550 6.02 -0.66 -17.04
N LEU A 551 6.23 -1.97 -16.85
CA LEU A 551 6.24 -2.96 -17.94
C LEU A 551 4.95 -2.94 -18.79
N PRO A 552 3.74 -2.83 -18.22
CA PRO A 552 2.52 -2.71 -19.02
C PRO A 552 2.53 -1.49 -19.95
N ALA A 553 3.03 -0.35 -19.48
CA ALA A 553 3.14 0.86 -20.29
C ALA A 553 4.14 0.68 -21.43
N TYR A 554 5.31 0.08 -21.18
CA TYR A 554 6.27 -0.23 -22.25
C TYR A 554 5.66 -1.16 -23.31
N VAL A 555 4.89 -2.18 -22.89
CA VAL A 555 4.16 -3.07 -23.80
C VAL A 555 3.21 -2.25 -24.68
N SER A 556 2.36 -1.41 -24.08
CA SER A 556 1.39 -0.59 -24.82
C SER A 556 2.06 0.39 -25.78
N VAL A 557 3.12 1.10 -25.36
CA VAL A 557 3.85 2.04 -26.20
C VAL A 557 4.49 1.34 -27.40
N ARG A 558 5.15 0.20 -27.19
CA ARG A 558 5.88 -0.52 -28.24
C ARG A 558 4.94 -1.09 -29.30
N PHE A 559 3.79 -1.64 -28.87
CA PHE A 559 2.76 -2.04 -29.83
C PHE A 559 2.16 -0.85 -30.58
N ALA A 560 1.88 0.27 -29.90
CA ALA A 560 1.31 1.46 -30.52
C ALA A 560 2.26 2.15 -31.52
N THR A 561 3.57 2.05 -31.30
CA THR A 561 4.62 2.66 -32.14
C THR A 561 5.20 1.73 -33.20
N GLY A 562 4.65 0.51 -33.34
CA GLY A 562 5.08 -0.45 -34.37
C GLY A 562 6.36 -1.21 -34.07
N LYS A 563 6.93 -1.07 -32.87
CA LYS A 563 8.13 -1.80 -32.40
C LYS A 563 7.76 -3.21 -31.95
N GLN A 564 7.23 -4.03 -32.87
CA GLN A 564 6.54 -5.29 -32.55
C GLN A 564 7.43 -6.30 -31.80
N ASP A 565 8.66 -6.52 -32.26
CA ASP A 565 9.57 -7.50 -31.64
C ASP A 565 10.01 -7.07 -30.24
N GLU A 566 10.25 -5.77 -30.04
CA GLU A 566 10.48 -5.21 -28.71
C GLU A 566 9.23 -5.34 -27.83
N ALA A 567 8.04 -5.08 -28.36
CA ALA A 567 6.78 -5.22 -27.63
C ALA A 567 6.58 -6.64 -27.11
N VAL A 568 6.82 -7.65 -27.96
CA VAL A 568 6.72 -9.08 -27.59
C VAL A 568 7.77 -9.47 -26.55
N ARG A 569 9.04 -9.05 -26.70
CA ARG A 569 10.07 -9.27 -25.68
C ARG A 569 9.68 -8.69 -24.32
N THR A 570 9.16 -7.46 -24.33
CA THR A 570 8.68 -6.78 -23.12
C THR A 570 7.49 -7.50 -22.50
N LEU A 571 6.55 -7.94 -23.33
CA LEU A 571 5.38 -8.68 -22.87
C LEU A 571 5.82 -9.96 -22.16
N ILE A 572 6.83 -10.65 -22.70
CA ILE A 572 7.32 -11.89 -22.11
C ILE A 572 8.06 -11.64 -20.79
N GLU A 573 8.91 -10.60 -20.74
CA GLU A 573 9.50 -10.11 -19.48
C GLU A 573 8.39 -9.82 -18.44
N CYS A 574 7.34 -9.13 -18.86
CA CYS A 574 6.22 -8.71 -18.02
C CYS A 574 5.41 -9.90 -17.47
N VAL A 575 5.04 -10.89 -18.30
CA VAL A 575 4.30 -12.09 -17.83
C VAL A 575 5.17 -13.11 -17.09
N SER A 576 6.49 -12.93 -17.09
CA SER A 576 7.43 -13.77 -16.35
C SER A 576 7.71 -13.26 -14.94
N THR A 577 7.14 -12.09 -14.57
CA THR A 577 7.21 -11.57 -13.20
C THR A 577 6.50 -12.50 -12.22
N GLU A 578 6.84 -12.49 -10.94
CA GLU A 578 6.20 -13.39 -9.95
C GLU A 578 4.77 -12.94 -9.58
N ASN A 579 4.45 -11.67 -9.82
CA ASN A 579 3.19 -11.03 -9.44
C ASN A 579 2.06 -11.40 -10.43
N PRO A 580 1.07 -12.23 -10.05
CA PRO A 580 0.01 -12.68 -10.96
C PRO A 580 -0.83 -11.54 -11.55
N GLU A 581 -1.01 -10.44 -10.79
CA GLU A 581 -1.78 -9.28 -11.23
C GLU A 581 -1.06 -8.45 -12.29
N LEU A 582 0.25 -8.29 -12.11
CA LEU A 582 1.10 -7.66 -13.10
C LEU A 582 1.04 -8.47 -14.38
N LYS A 583 1.17 -9.80 -14.33
CA LYS A 583 1.04 -10.69 -15.52
C LYS A 583 -0.26 -10.42 -16.27
N GLN A 584 -1.40 -10.34 -15.57
CA GLN A 584 -2.69 -10.08 -16.20
C GLN A 584 -2.73 -8.69 -16.86
N THR A 585 -2.21 -7.66 -16.18
CA THR A 585 -2.12 -6.30 -16.71
C THR A 585 -1.21 -6.21 -17.95
N CYS A 586 -0.10 -6.95 -17.96
CA CYS A 586 0.79 -7.10 -19.11
C CYS A 586 0.05 -7.64 -20.33
N VAL A 587 -0.69 -8.73 -20.13
CA VAL A 587 -1.49 -9.37 -21.18
C VAL A 587 -2.59 -8.43 -21.71
N ASN A 588 -3.21 -7.66 -20.82
CA ASN A 588 -4.23 -6.66 -21.17
C ASN A 588 -3.65 -5.41 -21.87
N SER A 589 -2.33 -5.27 -21.88
CA SER A 589 -1.61 -4.19 -22.56
C SER A 589 -1.17 -4.57 -23.98
N ALA A 590 -1.23 -5.86 -24.33
CA ALA A 590 -1.02 -6.35 -25.68
C ALA A 590 -2.35 -6.38 -26.48
N PRO A 591 -2.31 -6.24 -27.83
CA PRO A 591 -3.48 -6.37 -28.69
C PRO A 591 -4.21 -7.71 -28.46
N HIS A 592 -5.54 -7.68 -28.47
CA HIS A 592 -6.38 -8.89 -28.46
C HIS A 592 -6.34 -9.56 -29.84
N PRO A 593 -6.44 -10.90 -29.95
CA PRO A 593 -6.51 -11.60 -31.24
C PRO A 593 -7.53 -11.03 -32.25
N ASP A 594 -8.62 -10.46 -31.74
CA ASP A 594 -9.67 -9.86 -32.56
C ASP A 594 -9.34 -8.43 -33.02
N ASP A 595 -8.38 -7.77 -32.37
CA ASP A 595 -8.00 -6.39 -32.67
C ASP A 595 -7.25 -6.31 -34.00
N ALA A 596 -7.52 -5.26 -34.78
CA ALA A 596 -6.75 -4.97 -35.99
C ALA A 596 -5.25 -4.83 -35.71
N GLY A 597 -4.86 -4.41 -34.50
CA GLY A 597 -3.47 -4.36 -34.05
C GLY A 597 -2.79 -5.73 -34.01
N PHE A 598 -3.51 -6.77 -33.60
CA PHE A 598 -2.98 -8.14 -33.55
C PHE A 598 -2.83 -8.74 -34.96
N LYS A 599 -3.82 -8.49 -35.82
CA LYS A 599 -3.79 -8.96 -37.22
C LYS A 599 -2.62 -8.38 -38.03
N ARG A 600 -2.06 -7.25 -37.59
CA ARG A 600 -0.86 -6.62 -38.17
C ARG A 600 0.47 -7.18 -37.64
N LEU A 601 0.45 -8.05 -36.65
CA LEU A 601 1.65 -8.72 -36.14
C LEU A 601 2.09 -9.82 -37.12
N THR A 602 3.39 -10.12 -37.15
CA THR A 602 3.90 -11.33 -37.82
C THR A 602 3.31 -12.58 -37.18
N SER A 603 3.21 -13.69 -37.91
CA SER A 603 2.66 -14.94 -37.36
C SER A 603 3.39 -15.41 -36.10
N ALA A 604 4.72 -15.22 -36.03
CA ALA A 604 5.50 -15.53 -34.84
C ALA A 604 5.17 -14.63 -33.63
N ASN A 605 4.95 -13.34 -33.88
CA ASN A 605 4.54 -12.40 -32.82
C ASN A 605 3.09 -12.67 -32.37
N GLN A 606 2.20 -13.08 -33.28
CA GLN A 606 0.84 -13.52 -32.94
C GLN A 606 0.88 -14.73 -32.01
N GLU A 607 1.66 -15.75 -32.36
CA GLU A 607 1.83 -16.97 -31.54
C GLU A 607 2.40 -16.63 -30.16
N SER A 608 3.40 -15.76 -30.10
CA SER A 608 4.01 -15.32 -28.83
C SER A 608 3.01 -14.58 -27.93
N VAL A 609 2.15 -13.72 -28.50
CA VAL A 609 1.10 -13.02 -27.74
C VAL A 609 0.01 -14.00 -27.25
N ILE A 610 -0.38 -14.98 -28.09
CA ILE A 610 -1.31 -16.05 -27.69
C ILE A 610 -0.73 -16.88 -26.54
N LEU A 611 0.54 -17.27 -26.64
CA LEU A 611 1.24 -18.04 -25.61
C LEU A 611 1.34 -17.26 -24.30
N ALA A 612 1.71 -15.97 -24.35
CA ALA A 612 1.74 -15.09 -23.18
C ALA A 612 0.37 -14.98 -22.50
N ARG A 613 -0.73 -14.96 -23.28
CA ARG A 613 -2.10 -15.02 -22.76
C ARG A 613 -2.40 -16.36 -22.07
N GLY A 614 -1.97 -17.49 -22.64
CA GLY A 614 -2.16 -18.82 -22.06
C GLY A 614 -1.43 -19.02 -20.72
N LYS A 615 -0.25 -18.42 -20.55
CA LYS A 615 0.57 -18.52 -19.32
C LYS A 615 -0.09 -17.98 -18.04
N VAL A 616 -1.04 -17.06 -18.16
CA VAL A 616 -1.74 -16.53 -16.98
C VAL A 616 -2.67 -17.60 -16.36
N ASN A 617 -3.01 -18.64 -17.13
CA ASN A 617 -3.91 -19.73 -16.72
C ASN A 617 -3.19 -21.06 -16.37
N ASP A 618 -1.88 -21.20 -16.63
CA ASP A 618 -1.11 -22.43 -16.31
C ASP A 618 0.38 -22.12 -15.99
N PRO A 619 0.82 -22.33 -14.72
CA PRO A 619 2.22 -22.14 -14.31
C PRO A 619 3.24 -23.00 -15.06
N LYS A 620 2.86 -24.20 -15.55
CA LYS A 620 3.79 -25.13 -16.24
C LYS A 620 4.15 -24.69 -17.66
N ALA A 621 3.37 -23.78 -18.25
CA ALA A 621 3.64 -23.22 -19.58
C ALA A 621 4.75 -22.14 -19.59
N VAL A 622 5.16 -21.64 -18.41
CA VAL A 622 6.15 -20.57 -18.27
C VAL A 622 7.55 -21.02 -18.74
N ASP A 623 7.97 -22.22 -18.35
CA ASP A 623 9.31 -22.76 -18.67
C ASP A 623 9.45 -23.19 -20.14
N GLN A 624 8.40 -23.80 -20.72
CA GLN A 624 8.42 -24.22 -22.14
C GLN A 624 8.52 -23.03 -23.09
N ALA A 625 7.82 -21.94 -22.78
CA ALA A 625 7.79 -20.75 -23.62
C ALA A 625 9.03 -19.86 -23.47
N HIS A 626 9.72 -19.88 -22.33
CA HIS A 626 11.03 -19.23 -22.20
C HIS A 626 12.03 -19.90 -23.15
N ASN A 627 12.00 -21.23 -23.24
CA ASN A 627 12.85 -22.00 -24.16
C ASN A 627 12.49 -21.77 -25.64
N VAL A 628 11.20 -21.69 -25.97
CA VAL A 628 10.74 -21.37 -27.35
C VAL A 628 11.15 -19.94 -27.75
N LEU A 629 11.00 -18.95 -26.85
CA LEU A 629 11.37 -17.57 -27.13
C LEU A 629 12.89 -17.39 -27.25
N THR A 630 13.68 -18.01 -26.36
CA THR A 630 15.15 -17.96 -26.44
C THR A 630 15.65 -18.54 -27.75
N ASN A 631 15.04 -19.62 -28.24
CA ASN A 631 15.33 -20.22 -29.55
C ASN A 631 14.87 -19.35 -30.74
N PHE A 632 13.83 -18.53 -30.55
CA PHE A 632 13.33 -17.62 -31.58
C PHE A 632 14.20 -16.34 -31.68
N LEU A 633 14.56 -15.74 -30.54
CA LEU A 633 15.39 -14.53 -30.49
C LEU A 633 16.82 -14.79 -30.97
N THR A 634 17.40 -15.96 -30.65
CA THR A 634 18.69 -16.37 -31.20
C THR A 634 18.67 -16.54 -32.73
N ARG A 635 17.53 -16.95 -33.32
CA ARG A 635 17.36 -17.02 -34.78
C ARG A 635 17.17 -15.65 -35.41
N ALA A 636 16.47 -14.72 -34.75
CA ALA A 636 16.29 -13.35 -35.22
C ALA A 636 17.61 -12.54 -35.18
N ASP A 637 18.42 -12.71 -34.14
CA ASP A 637 19.76 -12.07 -34.06
C ASP A 637 20.77 -12.69 -35.05
N ALA A 638 20.62 -13.98 -35.39
CA ALA A 638 21.41 -14.62 -36.44
C ALA A 638 21.03 -14.10 -37.84
N ALA A 639 19.74 -13.92 -38.11
CA ALA A 639 19.26 -13.37 -39.39
C ALA A 639 19.68 -11.91 -39.63
N ASN A 640 19.95 -11.14 -38.57
CA ASN A 640 20.44 -9.77 -38.67
C ASN A 640 21.96 -9.66 -38.87
N LYS A 641 22.73 -10.75 -38.69
CA LYS A 641 24.18 -10.78 -38.96
C LYS A 641 24.53 -11.23 -40.38
N ASP A 642 23.61 -11.88 -41.09
CA ASP A 642 23.80 -12.35 -42.47
C ASP A 642 23.40 -11.31 -43.54
N THR A 643 23.22 -10.04 -43.17
CA THR A 643 23.04 -8.92 -44.12
C THR A 643 24.26 -8.01 -44.16
N THR A 644 25.44 -8.58 -44.42
CA THR A 644 26.52 -7.80 -45.05
C THR A 644 26.26 -7.75 -46.56
N PRO A 645 26.17 -6.56 -47.17
CA PRO A 645 26.01 -6.45 -48.61
C PRO A 645 27.33 -6.83 -49.30
N ASP A 646 27.28 -7.89 -50.11
CA ASP A 646 28.23 -8.11 -51.22
C ASP A 646 27.59 -7.62 -52.52
#